data_AF-A0A7S1U856-F1
#
_entry.id   AF-A0A7S1U856-F1
#
_cell.length_a   1.000
_cell.length_b   1.000
_cell.length_c   1.000
_cell.angle_alpha   90.00
_cell.angle_beta   90.00
_cell.angle_gamma   90.00
#
_symmetry.space_group_name_H-M   'P 1'
#
loop_
_entity.id
_entity.type
_entity.pdbx_description
1 polymer ?
#
loop_
_entity_poly.entity_id
_entity_poly.type
_entity_poly.pdbx_seq_one_letter_code
_entity_poly.pdbx_strand_id
1 'polypeptide(L)'
;VPLTEEAAALGASAGAQGLSKTVRRPPIAGSVGTLAAGSVDTRRPTRTLINMLWAPQSSEILANLLHVLLRLENLSHILVWSEIEADDPGAATSVDLIEMPRLRLSFRAEATDGPKRFMCREHSDLFICNKPPKCARLRRLLEGLPHSLVLENKDGDLFLLLPATTLPMRTVVQDAPFSTDLLLDRNNQAWLENMSGSRHYVFPIHSTRLFLTTPTLASALYLMLCRFLARDYQAVFRLADSCVSDQQLNAEEEQIFEQLEFCNYDSHPDAHACRLKISLATSGSTDAMVCPWTLGEELQFYISKRRYVTSECQLTTYEEMQLLAIALQYGESPLLRNRYMLLEAACSMVQSYSAVVAEDPGATPVIEKSRVRISSPQVPVYADFDSFVDQSAFDEIKDTISAKLSNAFSATFSTYTRPDPQSGRDVMAVLNSALDHGLTLGGGRDHLGFCFFYELLTETLEFRILSLDSPFHLGCMLVRLLPIDELEARSRFMSTLRIVMNNPHMRVKMPKYDGSRRTISSMLGGSDPTTHLLKKAHVVVTENRPSIEFPSRTDAKLQVYCPPDELEPDVSTLATDVFADANIFLGPPKDGVTCGKLPRVTDFGCEVREMFPTSNPSLAAAGIEVTPESVACFAKAPMDGLQGGLPKYVAFRTRQDRSMGAIDETLPFNVQQHPSAASHCAERIYTRLQDDVALYAKMQNSDAVPKLVTMFDAEVHQMLPDNCSAEAAAADRSIAIVTELIAGLNALMAEDRVYVNKALSFLDSAANDVAEGTGNVGAFGEGEARAR
;
A
#
# COMPACT_ATOMS: atom_id res chain seq x y z
N VAL A 1 20.16 -19.87 5.94
CA VAL A 1 21.13 -20.75 6.65
C VAL A 1 22.49 -20.53 6.01
N PRO A 2 23.51 -20.05 6.76
CA PRO A 2 24.78 -19.61 6.19
C PRO A 2 25.74 -20.78 5.94
N LEU A 3 26.71 -20.55 5.04
CA LEU A 3 28.01 -21.25 5.07
C LEU A 3 28.68 -20.88 6.41
N THR A 4 28.86 -21.86 7.29
CA THR A 4 29.47 -21.70 8.62
C THR A 4 30.92 -21.20 8.51
N GLU A 5 31.46 -20.61 9.60
CA GLU A 5 32.85 -20.09 9.65
C GLU A 5 33.92 -21.16 9.32
N GLU A 6 33.59 -22.45 9.38
CA GLU A 6 34.46 -23.54 8.91
C GLU A 6 34.58 -23.62 7.37
N ALA A 7 33.68 -22.96 6.62
CA ALA A 7 33.80 -22.79 5.17
C ALA A 7 34.95 -21.87 4.74
N ALA A 8 35.64 -21.22 5.71
CA ALA A 8 36.87 -20.47 5.45
C ALA A 8 38.06 -21.36 5.06
N ALA A 9 37.97 -22.68 5.28
CA ALA A 9 38.96 -23.67 4.86
C ALA A 9 38.56 -24.34 3.53
N LEU A 10 38.63 -23.59 2.43
CA LEU A 10 38.46 -24.13 1.07
C LEU A 10 39.70 -24.92 0.63
N GLY A 11 39.92 -26.07 1.27
CA GLY A 11 41.04 -26.97 1.01
C GLY A 11 40.83 -28.42 1.47
N ALA A 12 39.59 -28.88 1.65
CA ALA A 12 39.31 -30.26 2.09
C ALA A 12 38.63 -31.09 1.00
N SER A 13 39.25 -32.21 0.66
CA SER A 13 38.77 -33.24 -0.26
C SER A 13 37.42 -33.80 0.19
N ALA A 14 36.36 -33.57 -0.58
CA ALA A 14 35.08 -34.26 -0.39
C ALA A 14 34.98 -35.41 -1.39
N GLY A 15 35.05 -36.64 -0.89
CA GLY A 15 34.84 -37.84 -1.72
C GLY A 15 33.36 -38.11 -1.92
N ALA A 16 32.88 -38.00 -3.17
CA ALA A 16 31.52 -38.34 -3.56
C ALA A 16 31.41 -39.79 -4.04
N GLN A 17 30.81 -40.69 -3.25
CA GLN A 17 30.52 -42.06 -3.70
C GLN A 17 29.30 -42.08 -4.63
N GLY A 18 29.50 -42.44 -5.90
CA GLY A 18 28.45 -42.81 -6.85
C GLY A 18 28.55 -42.14 -8.23
N LEU A 19 29.45 -42.62 -9.10
CA LEU A 19 29.47 -42.23 -10.51
C LEU A 19 28.58 -43.19 -11.30
N SER A 20 27.54 -42.64 -11.96
CA SER A 20 26.89 -43.34 -13.07
C SER A 20 27.46 -42.90 -14.44
N LYS A 21 28.16 -41.74 -14.51
CA LYS A 21 28.93 -41.26 -15.69
C LYS A 21 29.73 -39.98 -15.33
N THR A 22 31.03 -39.95 -15.62
CA THR A 22 31.87 -38.74 -15.52
C THR A 22 31.67 -37.89 -16.77
N VAL A 23 31.24 -36.63 -16.61
CA VAL A 23 31.09 -35.68 -17.73
C VAL A 23 32.26 -34.71 -17.71
N ARG A 24 33.04 -34.68 -18.80
CA ARG A 24 34.18 -33.78 -18.98
C ARG A 24 33.87 -32.71 -20.03
N ARG A 25 34.26 -31.47 -19.75
CA ARG A 25 34.22 -30.34 -20.70
C ARG A 25 35.65 -29.96 -21.10
N PRO A 26 36.12 -30.37 -22.30
CA PRO A 26 37.39 -29.90 -22.81
C PRO A 26 37.29 -28.40 -23.19
N PRO A 27 38.31 -27.59 -22.93
CA PRO A 27 38.34 -26.20 -23.36
C PRO A 27 38.48 -26.13 -24.89
N ILE A 28 37.64 -25.35 -25.56
CA ILE A 28 37.66 -25.20 -27.02
C ILE A 28 38.34 -23.87 -27.37
N ALA A 29 39.29 -23.87 -28.30
CA ALA A 29 39.92 -22.69 -28.86
C ALA A 29 39.00 -22.09 -29.95
N GLY A 30 38.45 -20.91 -29.70
CA GLY A 30 37.65 -20.17 -30.67
C GLY A 30 36.91 -18.98 -30.06
N SER A 31 36.79 -17.88 -30.81
CA SER A 31 35.89 -16.77 -30.48
C SER A 31 34.43 -17.19 -30.70
N VAL A 32 33.54 -16.66 -29.85
CA VAL A 32 32.09 -16.91 -29.90
C VAL A 32 31.55 -16.54 -31.29
N GLY A 33 31.12 -17.53 -32.09
CA GLY A 33 30.41 -17.27 -33.35
C GLY A 33 30.52 -18.30 -34.47
N THR A 34 31.53 -19.18 -34.48
CA THR A 34 31.71 -20.14 -35.58
C THR A 34 31.66 -21.57 -35.09
N LEU A 35 30.60 -22.32 -35.46
CA LEU A 35 30.41 -23.75 -35.24
C LEU A 35 31.37 -24.60 -36.12
N ALA A 36 32.64 -24.24 -36.20
CA ALA A 36 33.70 -25.14 -36.65
C ALA A 36 34.24 -25.85 -35.40
N ALA A 37 34.50 -27.15 -35.48
CA ALA A 37 35.10 -27.93 -34.40
C ALA A 37 36.43 -27.29 -33.95
N GLY A 38 36.37 -26.43 -32.93
CA GLY A 38 37.54 -25.72 -32.42
C GLY A 38 38.53 -26.71 -31.82
N SER A 39 39.81 -26.50 -32.10
CA SER A 39 40.89 -27.28 -31.48
C SER A 39 40.81 -27.16 -29.96
N VAL A 40 41.15 -28.22 -29.22
CA VAL A 40 41.16 -28.16 -27.75
C VAL A 40 42.25 -27.17 -27.30
N ASP A 41 41.88 -26.15 -26.52
CA ASP A 41 42.82 -25.18 -25.96
C ASP A 41 43.57 -25.82 -24.78
N THR A 42 44.69 -26.46 -25.07
CA THR A 42 45.53 -27.15 -24.08
C THR A 42 46.11 -26.23 -23.00
N ARG A 43 45.94 -24.90 -23.12
CA ARG A 43 46.36 -23.90 -22.11
C ARG A 43 45.36 -23.73 -20.97
N ARG A 44 44.15 -24.30 -21.06
CA ARG A 44 43.13 -24.25 -20.02
C ARG A 44 42.90 -25.66 -19.45
N PRO A 45 42.55 -25.80 -18.16
CA PRO A 45 42.26 -27.11 -17.58
C PRO A 45 40.95 -27.68 -18.14
N THR A 46 40.92 -29.00 -18.34
CA THR A 46 39.67 -29.75 -18.54
C THR A 46 38.82 -29.63 -17.28
N ARG A 47 37.49 -29.52 -17.45
CA ARG A 47 36.59 -29.45 -16.30
C ARG A 47 35.76 -30.72 -16.13
N THR A 48 35.67 -31.21 -14.91
CA THR A 48 34.84 -32.36 -14.50
C THR A 48 33.55 -31.84 -13.88
N LEU A 49 32.39 -32.33 -14.34
CA LEU A 49 31.09 -31.96 -13.77
C LEU A 49 30.88 -32.68 -12.43
N ILE A 50 30.64 -31.90 -11.37
CA ILE A 50 30.26 -32.40 -10.05
C ILE A 50 28.75 -32.61 -10.02
N ASN A 51 28.31 -33.83 -9.74
CA ASN A 51 26.91 -34.11 -9.52
C ASN A 51 26.51 -33.82 -8.07
N MET A 52 25.93 -32.63 -7.87
CA MET A 52 25.54 -32.13 -6.54
C MET A 52 24.44 -32.98 -5.85
N LEU A 53 23.68 -33.80 -6.59
CA LEU A 53 22.69 -34.72 -6.00
C LEU A 53 23.34 -35.77 -5.09
N TRP A 54 24.60 -36.12 -5.38
CA TRP A 54 25.37 -37.14 -4.65
C TRP A 54 26.45 -36.53 -3.77
N ALA A 55 26.37 -35.22 -3.49
CA ALA A 55 27.28 -34.59 -2.56
C ALA A 55 27.18 -35.32 -1.19
N PRO A 56 28.31 -35.73 -0.58
CA PRO A 56 28.27 -36.48 0.66
C PRO A 56 27.61 -35.64 1.75
N GLN A 57 26.61 -36.20 2.44
CA GLN A 57 25.86 -35.52 3.50
C GLN A 57 26.76 -35.02 4.65
N SER A 58 27.95 -35.61 4.80
CA SER A 58 28.96 -35.17 5.76
C SER A 58 29.69 -33.88 5.36
N SER A 59 29.56 -33.41 4.12
CA SER A 59 30.16 -32.16 3.65
C SER A 59 29.18 -31.01 3.88
N GLU A 60 29.30 -30.37 5.04
CA GLU A 60 28.49 -29.19 5.40
C GLU A 60 28.66 -28.05 4.37
N ILE A 61 29.84 -27.93 3.78
CA ILE A 61 30.18 -26.91 2.77
C ILE A 61 29.37 -27.11 1.48
N LEU A 62 29.38 -28.33 0.92
CA LEU A 62 28.64 -28.62 -0.31
C LEU A 62 27.13 -28.56 -0.09
N ALA A 63 26.65 -28.98 1.09
CA ALA A 63 25.25 -28.86 1.48
C ALA A 63 24.81 -27.38 1.57
N ASN A 64 25.61 -26.54 2.23
CA ASN A 64 25.32 -25.11 2.34
C ASN A 64 25.37 -24.40 0.98
N LEU A 65 26.35 -24.71 0.12
CA LEU A 65 26.41 -24.19 -1.23
C LEU A 65 25.17 -24.62 -2.03
N LEU A 66 24.79 -25.89 -1.96
CA LEU A 66 23.59 -26.41 -2.62
C LEU A 66 22.34 -25.66 -2.15
N HIS A 67 22.18 -25.44 -0.84
CA HIS A 67 21.06 -24.65 -0.30
C HIS A 67 21.02 -23.22 -0.86
N VAL A 68 22.18 -22.58 -1.02
CA VAL A 68 22.26 -21.23 -1.63
C VAL A 68 21.87 -21.28 -3.10
N LEU A 69 22.39 -22.23 -3.87
CA LEU A 69 22.12 -22.32 -5.31
C LEU A 69 20.65 -22.69 -5.61
N LEU A 70 20.04 -23.54 -4.79
CA LEU A 70 18.62 -23.92 -4.93
C LEU A 70 17.66 -22.75 -4.73
N ARG A 71 18.09 -21.68 -4.06
CA ARG A 71 17.31 -20.43 -3.97
C ARG A 71 17.18 -19.76 -5.33
N LEU A 72 18.19 -19.87 -6.19
CA LEU A 72 18.19 -19.22 -7.50
C LEU A 72 17.55 -20.08 -8.58
N GLU A 73 17.81 -21.38 -8.61
CA GLU A 73 17.45 -22.24 -9.73
C GLU A 73 17.23 -23.70 -9.30
N ASN A 74 16.54 -24.49 -10.14
CA ASN A 74 16.36 -25.92 -9.93
C ASN A 74 17.68 -26.68 -10.15
N LEU A 75 17.92 -27.74 -9.36
CA LEU A 75 19.15 -28.54 -9.42
C LEU A 75 19.48 -29.06 -10.82
N SER A 76 18.45 -29.40 -11.61
CA SER A 76 18.57 -29.86 -13.00
C SER A 76 19.19 -28.83 -13.95
N HIS A 77 19.27 -27.56 -13.55
CA HIS A 77 19.80 -26.46 -14.34
C HIS A 77 21.01 -25.76 -13.67
N ILE A 78 21.57 -26.37 -12.64
CA ILE A 78 22.79 -25.92 -11.97
C ILE A 78 23.93 -26.84 -12.37
N LEU A 79 24.98 -26.27 -12.96
CA LEU A 79 26.19 -27.00 -13.36
C LEU A 79 27.34 -26.56 -12.46
N VAL A 80 27.93 -27.51 -11.74
CA VAL A 80 29.07 -27.26 -10.85
C VAL A 80 30.28 -27.99 -11.40
N TRP A 81 31.36 -27.26 -11.65
CA TRP A 81 32.54 -27.76 -12.34
C TRP A 81 33.78 -27.72 -11.44
N SER A 82 34.59 -28.77 -11.54
CA SER A 82 35.94 -28.85 -10.98
C SER A 82 36.99 -28.76 -12.07
N GLU A 83 38.07 -28.03 -11.82
CA GLU A 83 39.30 -28.06 -12.64
C GLU A 83 40.22 -29.24 -12.25
N ILE A 84 39.84 -30.04 -11.24
CA ILE A 84 40.48 -31.31 -10.91
C ILE A 84 39.86 -32.42 -11.77
N GLU A 85 40.70 -33.19 -12.46
CA GLU A 85 40.27 -34.40 -13.14
C GLU A 85 40.01 -35.51 -12.12
N ALA A 86 38.76 -35.96 -12.05
CA ALA A 86 38.30 -36.99 -11.12
C ALA A 86 37.62 -38.11 -11.91
N ASP A 87 38.22 -39.30 -11.90
CA ASP A 87 37.71 -40.48 -12.62
C ASP A 87 36.95 -41.46 -11.73
N ASP A 88 37.23 -41.44 -10.43
CA ASP A 88 36.65 -42.37 -9.47
C ASP A 88 35.59 -41.71 -8.57
N PRO A 89 34.50 -42.44 -8.24
CA PRO A 89 33.56 -41.99 -7.23
C PRO A 89 34.25 -41.97 -5.87
N GLY A 90 34.49 -40.76 -5.36
CA GLY A 90 35.20 -40.52 -4.10
C GLY A 90 36.48 -39.71 -4.27
N ALA A 91 36.91 -39.45 -5.50
CA ALA A 91 38.06 -38.60 -5.78
C ALA A 91 37.82 -37.17 -5.27
N ALA A 92 38.88 -36.55 -4.77
CA ALA A 92 38.84 -35.18 -4.27
C ALA A 92 38.54 -34.22 -5.42
N THR A 93 37.43 -33.47 -5.32
CA THR A 93 37.08 -32.42 -6.28
C THR A 93 37.09 -31.04 -5.62
N SER A 94 37.31 -29.99 -6.41
CA SER A 94 37.12 -28.59 -6.02
C SER A 94 35.95 -27.96 -6.76
N VAL A 95 35.26 -27.01 -6.13
CA VAL A 95 34.24 -26.18 -6.81
C VAL A 95 34.93 -24.96 -7.40
N ASP A 96 35.10 -24.93 -8.72
CA ASP A 96 35.88 -23.88 -9.41
C ASP A 96 35.03 -22.99 -10.33
N LEU A 97 33.92 -23.53 -10.85
CA LEU A 97 32.96 -22.78 -11.65
C LEU A 97 31.54 -23.30 -11.41
N ILE A 98 30.60 -22.39 -11.19
CA ILE A 98 29.17 -22.66 -11.11
C ILE A 98 28.51 -21.95 -12.29
N GLU A 99 27.72 -22.66 -13.09
CA GLU A 99 26.95 -22.11 -14.20
C GLU A 99 25.46 -22.40 -14.00
N MET A 100 24.62 -21.37 -14.18
CA MET A 100 23.16 -21.46 -14.23
C MET A 100 22.71 -20.96 -15.60
N PRO A 101 22.72 -21.83 -16.64
CA PRO A 101 22.59 -21.40 -18.03
C PRO A 101 21.28 -20.66 -18.33
N ARG A 102 20.18 -21.06 -17.68
CA ARG A 102 18.87 -20.42 -17.83
C ARG A 102 18.83 -18.99 -17.30
N LEU A 103 19.57 -18.74 -16.21
CA LEU A 103 19.76 -17.42 -15.62
C LEU A 103 20.84 -16.59 -16.32
N ARG A 104 21.57 -17.18 -17.29
CA ARG A 104 22.76 -16.58 -17.91
C ARG A 104 23.73 -16.05 -16.85
N LEU A 105 23.94 -16.84 -15.79
CA LEU A 105 24.71 -16.43 -14.62
C LEU A 105 25.79 -17.47 -14.35
N SER A 106 27.02 -17.01 -14.09
CA SER A 106 28.13 -17.88 -13.75
C SER A 106 29.05 -17.29 -12.70
N PHE A 107 29.49 -18.14 -11.77
CA PHE A 107 30.35 -17.78 -10.66
C PHE A 107 31.66 -18.56 -10.71
N ARG A 108 32.80 -17.87 -10.75
CA ARG A 108 34.12 -18.49 -10.75
C ARG A 108 34.76 -18.37 -9.38
N ALA A 109 35.38 -19.45 -8.90
CA ALA A 109 36.19 -19.40 -7.71
C ALA A 109 37.49 -18.63 -7.97
N GLU A 110 37.77 -17.62 -7.15
CA GLU A 110 39.05 -16.93 -7.11
C GLU A 110 39.71 -17.12 -5.74
N ALA A 111 41.02 -17.37 -5.77
CA ALA A 111 41.84 -17.42 -4.56
C ALA A 111 42.04 -16.00 -4.04
N THR A 112 41.84 -15.80 -2.74
CA THR A 112 42.17 -14.56 -2.05
C THR A 112 43.06 -14.88 -0.86
N ASP A 113 43.59 -13.87 -0.17
CA ASP A 113 44.34 -14.05 1.10
C ASP A 113 43.49 -14.66 2.24
N GLY A 114 42.22 -15.01 1.97
CA GLY A 114 41.29 -15.70 2.87
C GLY A 114 40.42 -16.74 2.13
N PRO A 115 39.15 -16.98 2.54
CA PRO A 115 38.27 -17.94 1.87
C PRO A 115 38.17 -17.67 0.36
N LYS A 116 38.10 -18.73 -0.47
CA LYS A 116 37.83 -18.54 -1.91
C LYS A 116 36.52 -17.77 -2.08
N ARG A 117 36.53 -16.81 -3.00
CA ARG A 117 35.37 -16.01 -3.36
C ARG A 117 34.79 -16.51 -4.67
N PHE A 118 33.47 -16.52 -4.78
CA PHE A 118 32.78 -16.85 -6.01
C PHE A 118 32.42 -15.56 -6.75
N MET A 119 33.28 -15.16 -7.68
CA MET A 119 33.14 -13.94 -8.48
C MET A 119 32.10 -14.13 -9.58
N CYS A 120 31.16 -13.21 -9.70
CA CYS A 120 30.17 -13.16 -10.78
C CYS A 120 30.87 -12.79 -12.08
N ARG A 121 30.66 -13.56 -13.16
CA ARG A 121 31.31 -13.25 -14.46
C ARG A 121 30.56 -12.19 -15.25
N GLU A 122 29.26 -12.08 -15.03
CA GLU A 122 28.39 -11.13 -15.74
C GLU A 122 28.38 -9.74 -15.08
N HIS A 123 28.75 -9.64 -13.80
CA HIS A 123 28.85 -8.38 -13.06
C HIS A 123 30.25 -8.25 -12.47
N SER A 124 31.08 -7.43 -13.10
CA SER A 124 32.46 -7.20 -12.68
C SER A 124 32.54 -6.73 -11.23
N ASP A 125 33.56 -7.18 -10.51
CA ASP A 125 33.84 -6.86 -9.10
C ASP A 125 32.82 -7.36 -8.07
N LEU A 126 31.76 -8.06 -8.48
CA LEU A 126 30.78 -8.64 -7.55
C LEU A 126 31.09 -10.10 -7.24
N PHE A 127 30.99 -10.48 -5.96
CA PHE A 127 31.11 -11.86 -5.52
C PHE A 127 30.03 -12.24 -4.50
N ILE A 128 29.79 -13.54 -4.33
CA ILE A 128 28.80 -14.03 -3.36
C ILE A 128 29.20 -13.59 -1.94
N CYS A 129 28.30 -12.86 -1.25
CA CYS A 129 28.52 -12.47 0.12
C CYS A 129 28.38 -13.68 1.05
N ASN A 130 29.48 -14.07 1.68
CA ASN A 130 29.53 -15.22 2.60
C ASN A 130 29.22 -14.84 4.06
N LYS A 131 28.91 -13.57 4.34
CA LYS A 131 28.63 -13.09 5.70
C LYS A 131 27.13 -13.18 5.98
N PRO A 132 26.70 -13.74 7.13
CA PRO A 132 25.30 -13.69 7.50
C PRO A 132 24.87 -12.22 7.66
N PRO A 133 23.65 -11.86 7.24
CA PRO A 133 23.12 -10.50 7.45
C PRO A 133 22.86 -10.29 8.96
N LYS A 134 23.90 -9.91 9.71
CA LYS A 134 23.79 -9.60 11.14
C LYS A 134 22.94 -8.35 11.38
N CYS A 135 22.99 -7.40 10.43
CA CYS A 135 22.24 -6.15 10.48
C CYS A 135 20.72 -6.39 10.29
N ALA A 136 19.90 -5.87 11.22
CA ALA A 136 18.44 -5.98 11.15
C ALA A 136 17.84 -5.33 9.90
N ARG A 137 18.37 -4.18 9.47
CA ARG A 137 17.91 -3.46 8.28
C ARG A 137 18.10 -4.27 6.99
N LEU A 138 19.26 -4.93 6.85
CA LEU A 138 19.51 -5.83 5.73
C LEU A 138 18.55 -7.03 5.76
N ARG A 139 18.29 -7.62 6.94
CA ARG A 139 17.30 -8.70 7.06
C ARG A 139 15.90 -8.25 6.63
N ARG A 140 15.48 -7.05 7.03
CA ARG A 140 14.20 -6.44 6.59
C ARG A 140 14.16 -6.27 5.07
N LEU A 141 15.25 -5.83 4.45
CA LEU A 141 15.37 -5.75 2.98
C LEU A 141 15.33 -7.11 2.27
N LEU A 142 15.64 -8.22 2.93
CA LEU A 142 15.63 -9.56 2.32
C LEU A 142 14.33 -10.33 2.58
N GLU A 143 13.52 -9.86 3.52
CA GLU A 143 12.24 -10.46 3.89
C GLU A 143 11.32 -10.57 2.67
N GLY A 144 10.55 -11.66 2.57
CA GLY A 144 9.66 -11.92 1.42
C GLY A 144 10.37 -12.30 0.12
N LEU A 145 11.72 -12.35 0.07
CA LEU A 145 12.49 -12.71 -1.12
C LEU A 145 13.33 -13.98 -0.89
N PRO A 146 12.70 -15.16 -0.72
CA PRO A 146 13.41 -16.40 -0.40
C PRO A 146 14.40 -16.83 -1.48
N HIS A 147 14.16 -16.42 -2.73
CA HIS A 147 14.96 -16.76 -3.93
C HIS A 147 16.03 -15.72 -4.30
N SER A 148 16.38 -14.83 -3.37
CA SER A 148 17.44 -13.83 -3.59
C SER A 148 18.85 -14.33 -3.24
N LEU A 149 19.88 -13.66 -3.74
CA LEU A 149 21.26 -13.83 -3.33
C LEU A 149 21.89 -12.47 -3.03
N VAL A 150 22.71 -12.36 -1.98
CA VAL A 150 23.44 -11.12 -1.70
C VAL A 150 24.84 -11.23 -2.30
N LEU A 151 25.20 -10.22 -3.08
CA LEU A 151 26.56 -10.02 -3.60
C LEU A 151 27.24 -8.88 -2.85
N GLU A 152 28.56 -8.91 -2.80
CA GLU A 152 29.42 -7.90 -2.17
C GLU A 152 30.53 -7.54 -3.15
N ASN A 153 30.96 -6.27 -3.18
CA ASN A 153 32.15 -5.83 -3.91
C ASN A 153 33.38 -5.74 -2.99
N LYS A 154 34.55 -5.42 -3.55
CA LYS A 154 35.79 -5.25 -2.76
C LYS A 154 35.70 -4.13 -1.71
N ASP A 155 34.85 -3.13 -1.95
CA ASP A 155 34.65 -1.97 -1.10
C ASP A 155 33.61 -2.21 0.01
N GLY A 156 32.97 -3.39 0.04
CA GLY A 156 31.96 -3.79 1.03
C GLY A 156 30.54 -3.29 0.74
N ASP A 157 30.28 -2.72 -0.44
CA ASP A 157 28.93 -2.41 -0.89
C ASP A 157 28.19 -3.70 -1.25
N LEU A 158 26.89 -3.70 -0.97
CA LEU A 158 26.05 -4.88 -1.10
C LEU A 158 25.08 -4.73 -2.27
N PHE A 159 24.78 -5.84 -2.92
CA PHE A 159 23.83 -5.91 -4.03
C PHE A 159 22.92 -7.12 -3.82
N LEU A 160 21.65 -6.98 -4.19
CA LEU A 160 20.68 -8.05 -4.18
C LEU A 160 20.52 -8.60 -5.60
N LEU A 161 20.86 -9.86 -5.82
CA LEU A 161 20.56 -10.58 -7.05
C LEU A 161 19.24 -11.33 -6.91
N LEU A 162 18.35 -11.16 -7.88
CA LEU A 162 17.05 -11.82 -7.94
C LEU A 162 16.86 -12.49 -9.31
N PRO A 163 16.57 -13.80 -9.37
CA PRO A 163 16.18 -14.48 -10.60
C PRO A 163 14.92 -13.86 -11.20
N ALA A 164 14.99 -13.42 -12.45
CA ALA A 164 13.83 -12.84 -13.14
C ALA A 164 13.04 -13.93 -13.91
N THR A 165 13.66 -15.08 -14.20
CA THR A 165 13.03 -16.23 -14.87
C THR A 165 11.97 -16.97 -14.07
N THR A 166 11.68 -16.49 -12.86
CA THR A 166 10.76 -17.12 -11.92
C THR A 166 9.46 -16.34 -11.92
N LEU A 167 8.34 -16.98 -12.23
CA LEU A 167 7.01 -16.41 -12.04
C LEU A 167 6.63 -16.49 -10.55
N PRO A 168 6.53 -15.37 -9.82
CA PRO A 168 6.13 -15.39 -8.42
C PRO A 168 4.60 -15.49 -8.32
N MET A 169 4.11 -16.35 -7.42
CA MET A 169 2.69 -16.48 -7.10
C MET A 169 2.51 -16.62 -5.59
N ARG A 170 1.37 -16.17 -5.06
CA ARG A 170 0.99 -16.45 -3.67
C ARG A 170 0.06 -17.65 -3.63
N THR A 171 0.33 -18.59 -2.73
CA THR A 171 -0.58 -19.73 -2.52
C THR A 171 -1.68 -19.35 -1.54
N VAL A 172 -2.94 -19.61 -1.93
CA VAL A 172 -4.08 -19.48 -1.01
C VAL A 172 -4.22 -20.80 -0.26
N VAL A 173 -3.76 -20.81 1.00
CA VAL A 173 -3.88 -21.95 1.90
C VAL A 173 -5.14 -21.75 2.73
N GLN A 174 -6.11 -22.69 2.65
CA GLN A 174 -7.40 -22.56 3.34
C GLN A 174 -7.23 -22.38 4.87
N ASP A 175 -6.27 -23.09 5.46
CA ASP A 175 -5.98 -23.01 6.91
C ASP A 175 -5.06 -21.83 7.29
N ALA A 176 -4.50 -21.11 6.31
CA ALA A 176 -3.59 -19.99 6.53
C ALA A 176 -3.90 -18.84 5.54
N PRO A 177 -5.05 -18.15 5.70
CA PRO A 177 -5.50 -17.08 4.79
C PRO A 177 -4.57 -15.85 4.78
N PHE A 178 -3.63 -15.78 5.72
CA PHE A 178 -2.64 -14.72 5.84
C PHE A 178 -1.21 -15.17 5.47
N SER A 179 -1.06 -16.30 4.77
CA SER A 179 0.24 -16.76 4.30
C SER A 179 0.95 -15.71 3.43
N THR A 180 2.25 -15.58 3.66
CA THR A 180 3.18 -14.75 2.88
C THR A 180 4.10 -15.62 2.02
N ASP A 181 3.84 -16.92 1.94
CA ASP A 181 4.69 -17.87 1.21
C ASP A 181 4.51 -17.72 -0.30
N LEU A 182 5.64 -17.49 -0.97
CA LEU A 182 5.72 -17.40 -2.42
C LEU A 182 5.95 -18.77 -3.03
N LEU A 183 5.08 -19.16 -3.95
CA LEU A 183 5.33 -20.20 -4.94
C LEU A 183 6.11 -19.60 -6.11
N LEU A 184 7.17 -20.28 -6.50
CA LEU A 184 8.13 -19.78 -7.49
C LEU A 184 8.14 -20.73 -8.69
N ASP A 185 7.35 -20.41 -9.71
CA ASP A 185 7.29 -21.23 -10.92
C ASP A 185 8.43 -20.88 -11.86
N ARG A 186 9.44 -21.74 -11.86
CA ARG A 186 10.62 -21.64 -12.73
C ARG A 186 10.43 -22.37 -14.06
N ASN A 187 9.29 -22.98 -14.36
CA ASN A 187 9.11 -23.81 -15.56
C ASN A 187 8.06 -23.24 -16.53
N ASN A 188 7.48 -22.08 -16.21
CA ASN A 188 6.54 -21.39 -17.08
C ASN A 188 7.22 -20.93 -18.39
N GLN A 189 6.89 -21.57 -19.51
CA GLN A 189 7.51 -21.26 -20.81
C GLN A 189 7.09 -19.89 -21.33
N ALA A 190 5.81 -19.52 -21.21
CA ALA A 190 5.32 -18.22 -21.64
C ALA A 190 6.03 -17.07 -20.93
N TRP A 191 6.24 -17.19 -19.61
CA TRP A 191 7.02 -16.22 -18.84
C TRP A 191 8.45 -16.04 -19.36
N LEU A 192 9.13 -17.16 -19.68
CA LEU A 192 10.52 -17.16 -20.15
C LEU A 192 10.67 -16.58 -21.56
N GLU A 193 9.69 -16.81 -22.42
CA GLU A 193 9.64 -16.32 -23.80
C GLU A 193 9.53 -14.80 -23.86
N ASN A 194 8.78 -14.20 -22.93
CA ASN A 194 8.54 -12.76 -22.89
C ASN A 194 9.71 -11.92 -22.36
N MET A 195 10.68 -12.49 -21.63
CA MET A 195 11.68 -11.61 -21.02
C MET A 195 12.75 -11.07 -21.97
N SER A 196 13.10 -9.80 -21.78
CA SER A 196 13.95 -9.01 -22.65
C SER A 196 15.43 -9.14 -22.28
N GLY A 197 16.05 -10.24 -22.72
CA GLY A 197 17.51 -10.44 -22.68
C GLY A 197 18.12 -10.72 -21.30
N SER A 198 17.83 -9.91 -20.28
CA SER A 198 18.25 -10.17 -18.90
C SER A 198 17.44 -11.32 -18.30
N ARG A 199 18.08 -12.16 -17.50
CA ARG A 199 17.46 -13.32 -16.84
C ARG A 199 17.58 -13.25 -15.31
N HIS A 200 18.16 -12.17 -14.80
CA HIS A 200 18.29 -11.85 -13.39
C HIS A 200 18.40 -10.34 -13.22
N TYR A 201 17.93 -9.82 -12.10
CA TYR A 201 18.10 -8.41 -11.73
C TYR A 201 19.12 -8.28 -10.60
N VAL A 202 19.88 -7.20 -10.62
CA VAL A 202 20.82 -6.84 -9.55
C VAL A 202 20.42 -5.47 -9.03
N PHE A 203 20.04 -5.41 -7.76
CA PHE A 203 19.63 -4.20 -7.07
C PHE A 203 20.74 -3.73 -6.14
N PRO A 204 21.38 -2.58 -6.40
CA PRO A 204 22.33 -1.98 -5.46
C PRO A 204 21.63 -1.68 -4.14
N ILE A 205 22.23 -2.08 -3.02
CA ILE A 205 21.74 -1.78 -1.67
C ILE A 205 22.46 -0.52 -1.20
N HIS A 206 21.70 0.49 -0.79
CA HIS A 206 22.29 1.72 -0.27
C HIS A 206 23.14 1.43 0.98
N SER A 207 24.20 2.21 1.20
CA SER A 207 25.14 2.01 2.32
C SER A 207 24.47 1.98 3.70
N THR A 208 23.34 2.68 3.86
CA THR A 208 22.50 2.68 5.09
C THR A 208 21.73 1.39 5.31
N ARG A 209 21.60 0.53 4.28
CA ARG A 209 20.81 -0.72 4.25
C ARG A 209 19.31 -0.52 4.48
N LEU A 210 18.80 0.68 4.21
CA LEU A 210 17.38 1.03 4.40
C LEU A 210 16.55 0.87 3.12
N PHE A 211 17.18 0.95 1.95
CA PHE A 211 16.53 0.81 0.66
C PHE A 211 17.53 0.26 -0.37
N LEU A 212 16.99 -0.16 -1.50
CA LEU A 212 17.72 -0.60 -2.68
C LEU A 212 17.28 0.25 -3.88
N THR A 213 18.08 0.30 -4.93
CA THR A 213 17.74 1.00 -6.18
C THR A 213 17.37 0.01 -7.27
N THR A 214 16.42 0.41 -8.13
CA THR A 214 15.88 -0.40 -9.23
C THR A 214 16.42 0.14 -10.56
N PRO A 215 17.38 -0.54 -11.23
CA PRO A 215 18.06 0.03 -12.40
C PRO A 215 17.19 0.18 -13.65
N THR A 216 16.14 -0.64 -13.77
CA THR A 216 15.21 -0.64 -14.90
C THR A 216 13.76 -0.73 -14.43
N LEU A 217 12.81 -0.31 -15.26
CA LEU A 217 11.38 -0.42 -14.97
C LEU A 217 10.97 -1.89 -14.73
N ALA A 218 11.38 -2.83 -15.58
CA ALA A 218 11.11 -4.26 -15.39
C ALA A 218 11.61 -4.77 -14.01
N SER A 219 12.79 -4.33 -13.57
CA SER A 219 13.32 -4.70 -12.25
C SER A 219 12.49 -4.12 -11.09
N ALA A 220 11.99 -2.88 -11.25
CA ALA A 220 11.13 -2.22 -10.27
C ALA A 220 9.78 -2.91 -10.16
N LEU A 221 9.13 -3.16 -11.31
CA LEU A 221 7.86 -3.87 -11.41
C LEU A 221 7.95 -5.27 -10.80
N TYR A 222 9.00 -6.03 -11.13
CA TYR A 222 9.16 -7.39 -10.63
C TYR A 222 9.38 -7.43 -9.11
N LEU A 223 10.20 -6.51 -8.59
CA LEU A 223 10.41 -6.39 -7.16
C LEU A 223 9.13 -5.96 -6.43
N MET A 224 8.40 -4.97 -6.97
CA MET A 224 7.13 -4.51 -6.42
C MET A 224 6.12 -5.67 -6.37
N LEU A 225 5.99 -6.45 -7.44
CA LEU A 225 5.12 -7.64 -7.49
C LEU A 225 5.50 -8.65 -6.40
N CYS A 226 6.79 -9.00 -6.28
CA CYS A 226 7.26 -9.91 -5.24
C CYS A 226 6.93 -9.40 -3.82
N ARG A 227 7.13 -8.10 -3.57
CA ARG A 227 6.79 -7.45 -2.29
C ARG A 227 5.30 -7.48 -2.01
N PHE A 228 4.49 -7.21 -3.02
CA PHE A 228 3.05 -7.24 -2.89
C PHE A 228 2.59 -8.66 -2.57
N LEU A 229 3.04 -9.65 -3.32
CA LEU A 229 2.74 -11.06 -3.06
C LEU A 229 3.25 -11.52 -1.67
N ALA A 230 4.33 -10.95 -1.14
CA ALA A 230 4.81 -11.21 0.21
C ALA A 230 4.12 -10.38 1.32
N ARG A 231 3.14 -9.53 0.97
CA ARG A 231 2.42 -8.60 1.87
C ARG A 231 3.30 -7.55 2.55
N ASP A 232 4.42 -7.22 1.93
CA ASP A 232 5.27 -6.11 2.35
C ASP A 232 4.73 -4.80 1.76
N TYR A 233 3.53 -4.40 2.21
CA TYR A 233 2.80 -3.25 1.67
C TYR A 233 3.59 -1.94 1.78
N GLN A 234 4.37 -1.78 2.85
CA GLN A 234 5.26 -0.62 3.02
C GLN A 234 6.27 -0.50 1.87
N ALA A 235 6.89 -1.61 1.47
CA ALA A 235 7.81 -1.60 0.34
C ALA A 235 7.10 -1.35 -0.99
N VAL A 236 5.92 -1.95 -1.19
CA VAL A 236 5.09 -1.71 -2.40
C VAL A 236 4.74 -0.24 -2.53
N PHE A 237 4.21 0.36 -1.46
CA PHE A 237 3.77 1.75 -1.45
C PHE A 237 4.92 2.72 -1.81
N ARG A 238 6.14 2.43 -1.37
CA ARG A 238 7.35 3.19 -1.72
C ARG A 238 7.84 2.96 -3.16
N LEU A 239 7.71 1.73 -3.66
CA LEU A 239 8.17 1.37 -5.02
C LEU A 239 7.22 1.85 -6.11
N ALA A 240 5.96 2.09 -5.80
CA ALA A 240 4.92 2.46 -6.76
C ALA A 240 5.31 3.67 -7.64
N ASP A 241 5.89 4.71 -7.05
CA ASP A 241 6.31 5.92 -7.79
C ASP A 241 7.49 5.66 -8.76
N SER A 242 8.23 4.56 -8.58
CA SER A 242 9.30 4.11 -9.49
C SER A 242 8.81 3.14 -10.55
N CYS A 243 7.53 2.76 -10.52
CA CYS A 243 6.91 1.76 -11.38
C CYS A 243 5.96 2.40 -12.41
N VAL A 244 6.42 3.47 -13.08
CA VAL A 244 5.66 4.18 -14.11
C VAL A 244 6.50 4.36 -15.38
N SER A 245 5.84 4.29 -16.53
CA SER A 245 6.40 4.56 -17.85
C SER A 245 5.51 5.53 -18.60
N ASP A 246 6.09 6.47 -19.32
CA ASP A 246 5.41 7.31 -20.32
C ASP A 246 5.37 6.65 -21.71
N GLN A 247 6.02 5.49 -21.88
CA GLN A 247 6.07 4.71 -23.10
C GLN A 247 5.31 3.39 -22.96
N GLN A 248 4.92 2.81 -24.10
CA GLN A 248 4.30 1.48 -24.15
C GLN A 248 5.24 0.45 -23.50
N LEU A 249 4.67 -0.37 -22.61
CA LEU A 249 5.42 -1.44 -21.96
C LEU A 249 5.92 -2.46 -22.99
N ASN A 250 7.14 -2.96 -22.79
CA ASN A 250 7.60 -4.12 -23.54
C ASN A 250 6.97 -5.42 -22.99
N ALA A 251 7.12 -6.53 -23.71
CA ALA A 251 6.49 -7.81 -23.33
C ALA A 251 6.89 -8.33 -21.94
N GLU A 252 8.08 -7.99 -21.43
CA GLU A 252 8.52 -8.35 -20.08
C GLU A 252 7.84 -7.48 -19.02
N GLU A 253 7.76 -6.18 -19.26
CA GLU A 253 7.15 -5.23 -18.33
C GLU A 253 5.63 -5.43 -18.25
N GLU A 254 4.98 -5.61 -19.40
CA GLU A 254 3.55 -5.85 -19.53
C GLU A 254 3.15 -7.11 -18.77
N GLN A 255 3.82 -8.24 -19.02
CA GLN A 255 3.49 -9.49 -18.31
C GLN A 255 3.67 -9.37 -16.79
N ILE A 256 4.65 -8.59 -16.30
CA ILE A 256 4.88 -8.40 -14.86
C ILE A 256 3.74 -7.54 -14.28
N PHE A 257 3.37 -6.48 -14.98
CA PHE A 257 2.31 -5.57 -14.54
C PHE A 257 0.94 -6.26 -14.51
N GLU A 258 0.63 -7.10 -15.50
CA GLU A 258 -0.59 -7.91 -15.53
C GLU A 258 -0.72 -8.87 -14.33
N GLN A 259 0.41 -9.39 -13.79
CA GLN A 259 0.37 -10.24 -12.60
C GLN A 259 -0.19 -9.54 -11.36
N LEU A 260 -0.30 -8.20 -11.35
CA LEU A 260 -0.94 -7.48 -10.25
C LEU A 260 -2.43 -7.82 -10.09
N GLU A 261 -3.10 -8.36 -11.11
CA GLU A 261 -4.48 -8.85 -10.99
C GLU A 261 -4.62 -9.91 -9.89
N PHE A 262 -3.59 -10.75 -9.71
CA PHE A 262 -3.55 -11.74 -8.63
C PHE A 262 -3.36 -11.12 -7.23
N CYS A 263 -3.29 -9.80 -7.10
CA CYS A 263 -3.31 -9.10 -5.82
C CYS A 263 -4.71 -8.57 -5.45
N ASN A 264 -5.72 -8.70 -6.33
CA ASN A 264 -7.06 -8.11 -6.14
C ASN A 264 -7.85 -8.70 -4.96
N TYR A 265 -7.66 -9.99 -4.65
CA TYR A 265 -8.37 -10.63 -3.54
C TYR A 265 -7.89 -10.15 -2.16
N ASP A 266 -6.75 -9.45 -2.09
CA ASP A 266 -6.17 -8.99 -0.84
C ASP A 266 -6.96 -7.78 -0.28
N SER A 267 -7.81 -8.07 0.69
CA SER A 267 -8.69 -7.09 1.35
C SER A 267 -8.04 -6.38 2.55
N HIS A 268 -6.73 -6.52 2.75
CA HIS A 268 -6.00 -5.81 3.80
C HIS A 268 -6.10 -4.28 3.60
N PRO A 269 -6.25 -3.47 4.66
CA PRO A 269 -6.32 -2.00 4.56
C PRO A 269 -5.16 -1.41 3.74
N ASP A 270 -3.93 -1.83 4.02
CA ASP A 270 -2.74 -1.34 3.29
C ASP A 270 -2.66 -1.85 1.85
N ALA A 271 -3.30 -2.98 1.52
CA ALA A 271 -3.36 -3.46 0.15
C ALA A 271 -4.21 -2.53 -0.72
N HIS A 272 -5.34 -2.03 -0.19
CA HIS A 272 -6.13 -0.99 -0.85
C HIS A 272 -5.29 0.27 -1.07
N ALA A 273 -4.54 0.70 -0.05
CA ALA A 273 -3.69 1.88 -0.15
C ALA A 273 -2.56 1.72 -1.20
N CYS A 274 -1.95 0.54 -1.28
CA CYS A 274 -0.95 0.21 -2.32
C CYS A 274 -1.55 0.25 -3.73
N ARG A 275 -2.72 -0.36 -3.93
CA ARG A 275 -3.42 -0.33 -5.23
C ARG A 275 -3.76 1.10 -5.65
N LEU A 276 -4.23 1.92 -4.71
CA LEU A 276 -4.49 3.34 -4.96
C LEU A 276 -3.22 4.13 -5.28
N LYS A 277 -2.11 3.87 -4.58
CA LYS A 277 -0.83 4.51 -4.85
C LYS A 277 -0.27 4.13 -6.22
N ILE A 278 -0.41 2.87 -6.65
CA ILE A 278 -0.09 2.42 -8.01
C ILE A 278 -1.01 3.11 -9.03
N SER A 279 -2.32 3.16 -8.79
CA SER A 279 -3.26 3.88 -9.68
C SER A 279 -2.94 5.36 -9.82
N LEU A 280 -2.42 5.98 -8.76
CA LEU A 280 -1.96 7.35 -8.82
C LEU A 280 -0.69 7.48 -9.66
N ALA A 281 0.32 6.63 -9.41
CA ALA A 281 1.57 6.64 -10.15
C ALA A 281 1.35 6.42 -11.65
N THR A 282 0.40 5.56 -12.04
CA THR A 282 0.11 5.25 -13.45
C THR A 282 -0.99 6.12 -14.07
N SER A 283 -1.54 7.11 -13.35
CA SER A 283 -2.70 7.88 -13.84
C SER A 283 -2.39 8.70 -15.10
N GLY A 284 -1.12 9.03 -15.35
CA GLY A 284 -0.67 9.73 -16.56
C GLY A 284 -0.50 8.83 -17.78
N SER A 285 -0.53 7.51 -17.61
CA SER A 285 -0.20 6.52 -18.64
C SER A 285 -1.27 5.44 -18.75
N THR A 286 -2.55 5.81 -18.57
CA THR A 286 -3.67 4.86 -18.52
C THR A 286 -3.84 4.02 -19.78
N ASP A 287 -3.35 4.47 -20.92
CA ASP A 287 -3.41 3.71 -22.18
C ASP A 287 -2.37 2.58 -22.24
N ALA A 288 -1.24 2.75 -21.54
CA ALA A 288 -0.12 1.79 -21.52
C ALA A 288 -0.06 0.96 -20.23
N MET A 289 -0.57 1.50 -19.11
CA MET A 289 -0.49 0.90 -17.78
C MET A 289 -1.86 0.88 -17.09
N VAL A 290 -2.76 0.04 -17.61
CA VAL A 290 -4.12 -0.11 -17.09
C VAL A 290 -4.11 -0.93 -15.80
N CYS A 291 -4.49 -0.33 -14.67
CA CYS A 291 -4.62 -1.06 -13.40
C CYS A 291 -5.72 -2.14 -13.49
N PRO A 292 -5.49 -3.36 -12.97
CA PRO A 292 -6.44 -4.47 -13.06
C PRO A 292 -7.58 -4.41 -12.01
N TRP A 293 -7.81 -3.24 -11.41
CA TRP A 293 -8.84 -3.02 -10.38
C TRP A 293 -9.60 -1.72 -10.63
N THR A 294 -10.79 -1.61 -10.03
CA THR A 294 -11.64 -0.43 -10.19
C THR A 294 -11.28 0.62 -9.14
N LEU A 295 -10.76 1.77 -9.58
CA LEU A 295 -10.35 2.89 -8.71
C LEU A 295 -11.44 3.30 -7.70
N GLY A 296 -12.69 3.43 -8.17
CA GLY A 296 -13.81 3.86 -7.33
C GLY A 296 -14.16 2.87 -6.21
N GLU A 297 -13.98 1.56 -6.42
CA GLU A 297 -14.19 0.54 -5.40
C GLU A 297 -13.05 0.53 -4.38
N GLU A 298 -11.81 0.59 -4.86
CA GLU A 298 -10.62 0.65 -4.00
C GLU A 298 -10.64 1.87 -3.08
N LEU A 299 -11.07 3.04 -3.57
CA LEU A 299 -11.25 4.25 -2.75
C LEU A 299 -12.31 4.06 -1.66
N GLN A 300 -13.44 3.42 -1.96
CA GLN A 300 -14.48 3.17 -0.96
C GLN A 300 -13.98 2.21 0.13
N PHE A 301 -13.27 1.15 -0.25
CA PHE A 301 -12.66 0.24 0.72
C PHE A 301 -11.56 0.91 1.55
N TYR A 302 -10.72 1.73 0.92
CA TYR A 302 -9.71 2.52 1.63
C TYR A 302 -10.35 3.47 2.64
N ILE A 303 -11.35 4.26 2.24
CA ILE A 303 -12.02 5.22 3.13
C ILE A 303 -12.70 4.51 4.30
N SER A 304 -13.41 3.41 4.05
CA SER A 304 -14.07 2.63 5.11
C SER A 304 -13.08 1.98 6.09
N LYS A 305 -11.86 1.69 5.63
CA LYS A 305 -10.78 1.06 6.42
C LYS A 305 -9.66 2.03 6.82
N ARG A 306 -9.74 3.33 6.53
CA ARG A 306 -8.63 4.29 6.65
C ARG A 306 -7.95 4.29 8.01
N ARG A 307 -8.75 4.16 9.09
CA ARG A 307 -8.26 4.07 10.49
C ARG A 307 -7.37 2.85 10.78
N TYR A 308 -7.41 1.83 9.92
CA TYR A 308 -6.61 0.61 10.02
C TYR A 308 -5.46 0.57 9.01
N VAL A 309 -5.33 1.61 8.16
CA VAL A 309 -4.20 1.75 7.24
C VAL A 309 -3.00 2.23 8.05
N THR A 310 -1.87 1.55 7.91
CA THR A 310 -0.62 1.91 8.57
C THR A 310 -0.13 3.28 8.10
N SER A 311 0.53 4.03 8.98
CA SER A 311 1.05 5.38 8.69
C SER A 311 1.97 5.43 7.47
N GLU A 312 2.67 4.33 7.21
CA GLU A 312 3.58 4.08 6.11
C GLU A 312 2.86 4.01 4.76
N CYS A 313 1.65 3.46 4.75
CA CYS A 313 0.85 3.20 3.56
C CYS A 313 -0.32 4.19 3.41
N GLN A 314 -0.55 5.12 4.34
CA GLN A 314 -1.59 6.13 4.18
C GLN A 314 -1.29 7.05 2.99
N LEU A 315 -2.28 7.38 2.18
CA LEU A 315 -2.15 8.43 1.17
C LEU A 315 -2.05 9.79 1.88
N THR A 316 -1.22 10.68 1.34
CA THR A 316 -1.27 12.10 1.70
C THR A 316 -2.63 12.69 1.31
N THR A 317 -2.99 13.81 1.91
CA THR A 317 -4.26 14.47 1.64
C THR A 317 -4.40 14.85 0.17
N TYR A 318 -3.32 15.34 -0.45
CA TYR A 318 -3.31 15.69 -1.87
C TYR A 318 -3.44 14.49 -2.80
N GLU A 319 -2.73 13.39 -2.51
CA GLU A 319 -2.87 12.13 -3.26
C GLU A 319 -4.31 11.59 -3.17
N GLU A 320 -4.90 11.58 -1.96
CA GLU A 320 -6.28 11.15 -1.74
C GLU A 320 -7.27 12.03 -2.52
N MET A 321 -7.10 13.37 -2.47
CA MET A 321 -7.94 14.31 -3.22
C MET A 321 -7.82 14.12 -4.73
N GLN A 322 -6.62 13.89 -5.27
CA GLN A 322 -6.42 13.65 -6.69
C GLN A 322 -7.12 12.38 -7.16
N LEU A 323 -6.97 11.28 -6.41
CA LEU A 323 -7.65 10.02 -6.71
C LEU A 323 -9.18 10.16 -6.63
N LEU A 324 -9.69 10.88 -5.63
CA LEU A 324 -11.12 11.19 -5.51
C LEU A 324 -11.63 12.00 -6.70
N ALA A 325 -10.88 13.02 -7.13
CA ALA A 325 -11.23 13.84 -8.28
C ALA A 325 -11.28 13.02 -9.58
N ILE A 326 -10.34 12.09 -9.77
CA ILE A 326 -10.35 11.15 -10.91
C ILE A 326 -11.57 10.24 -10.82
N ALA A 327 -11.81 9.57 -9.68
CA ALA A 327 -12.89 8.62 -9.51
C ALA A 327 -14.28 9.25 -9.73
N LEU A 328 -14.48 10.48 -9.25
CA LEU A 328 -15.74 11.22 -9.38
C LEU A 328 -16.04 11.67 -10.83
N GLN A 329 -15.09 11.58 -11.76
CA GLN A 329 -15.35 11.79 -13.19
C GLN A 329 -16.04 10.58 -13.84
N TYR A 330 -15.84 9.38 -13.29
CA TYR A 330 -16.33 8.12 -13.88
C TYR A 330 -17.56 7.56 -13.17
N GLY A 331 -17.91 8.06 -11.99
CA GLY A 331 -19.12 7.64 -11.27
C GLY A 331 -19.45 8.51 -10.07
N GLU A 332 -20.75 8.62 -9.76
CA GLU A 332 -21.22 9.32 -8.57
C GLU A 332 -21.25 8.37 -7.37
N SER A 333 -20.58 8.77 -6.28
CA SER A 333 -20.64 8.09 -4.99
C SER A 333 -20.74 9.13 -3.88
N PRO A 334 -21.84 9.15 -3.10
CA PRO A 334 -21.98 10.08 -1.98
C PRO A 334 -20.81 9.99 -1.00
N LEU A 335 -20.30 8.78 -0.74
CA LEU A 335 -19.15 8.57 0.15
C LEU A 335 -17.89 9.27 -0.37
N LEU A 336 -17.56 9.07 -1.65
CA LEU A 336 -16.36 9.68 -2.26
C LEU A 336 -16.51 11.20 -2.36
N ARG A 337 -17.68 11.69 -2.77
CA ARG A 337 -17.98 13.13 -2.84
C ARG A 337 -17.82 13.79 -1.47
N ASN A 338 -18.44 13.21 -0.44
CA ASN A 338 -18.36 13.76 0.92
C ASN A 338 -16.93 13.77 1.45
N ARG A 339 -16.16 12.71 1.17
CA ARG A 339 -14.75 12.67 1.55
C ARG A 339 -13.93 13.76 0.87
N TYR A 340 -14.13 13.97 -0.43
CA TYR A 340 -13.46 15.04 -1.19
C TYR A 340 -13.77 16.41 -0.59
N MET A 341 -15.04 16.71 -0.35
CA MET A 341 -15.47 18.01 0.22
C MET A 341 -14.90 18.25 1.63
N LEU A 342 -14.76 17.21 2.45
CA LEU A 342 -14.14 17.32 3.78
C LEU A 342 -12.63 17.60 3.70
N LEU A 343 -11.91 16.95 2.79
CA LEU A 343 -10.48 17.19 2.59
C LEU A 343 -10.21 18.58 2.00
N GLU A 344 -11.04 19.01 1.04
CA GLU A 344 -10.97 20.36 0.47
C GLU A 344 -11.14 21.43 1.54
N ALA A 345 -12.14 21.30 2.42
CA ALA A 345 -12.32 22.20 3.56
C ALA A 345 -11.11 22.22 4.50
N ALA A 346 -10.52 21.06 4.80
CA ALA A 346 -9.31 20.97 5.62
C ALA A 346 -8.11 21.68 4.96
N CYS A 347 -7.92 21.51 3.65
CA CYS A 347 -6.86 22.19 2.89
C CYS A 347 -7.05 23.71 2.87
N SER A 348 -8.26 24.20 2.62
CA SER A 348 -8.56 25.64 2.66
C SER A 348 -8.30 26.25 4.04
N MET A 349 -8.59 25.49 5.10
CA MET A 349 -8.30 25.90 6.48
C MET A 349 -6.79 26.05 6.73
N VAL A 350 -5.98 25.08 6.29
CA VAL A 350 -4.51 25.13 6.41
C VAL A 350 -3.93 26.29 5.61
N GLN A 351 -4.40 26.51 4.38
CA GLN A 351 -3.94 27.63 3.55
C GLN A 351 -4.23 28.98 4.22
N SER A 352 -5.42 29.14 4.80
CA SER A 352 -5.81 30.36 5.52
C SER A 352 -4.93 30.57 6.77
N TYR A 353 -4.66 29.50 7.52
CA TYR A 353 -3.77 29.54 8.67
C TYR A 353 -2.35 29.96 8.28
N SER A 354 -1.77 29.31 7.26
CA SER A 354 -0.40 29.59 6.80
C SER A 354 -0.23 31.02 6.30
N ALA A 355 -1.26 31.59 5.63
CA ALA A 355 -1.24 32.99 5.20
C ALA A 355 -1.16 33.96 6.39
N VAL A 356 -1.95 33.73 7.45
CA VAL A 356 -1.94 34.56 8.66
C VAL A 356 -0.60 34.48 9.39
N VAL A 357 -0.04 33.28 9.54
CA VAL A 357 1.26 33.09 10.22
C VAL A 357 2.42 33.70 9.42
N ALA A 358 2.34 33.69 8.09
CA ALA A 358 3.33 34.34 7.24
C ALA A 358 3.33 35.87 7.39
N GLU A 359 2.17 36.48 7.63
CA GLU A 359 2.04 37.92 7.89
C GLU A 359 2.44 38.30 9.32
N ASP A 360 2.07 37.49 10.32
CA ASP A 360 2.42 37.67 11.73
C ASP A 360 2.74 36.33 12.42
N PRO A 361 4.03 36.00 12.59
CA PRO A 361 4.46 34.75 13.25
C PRO A 361 3.99 34.61 14.71
N GLY A 362 3.53 35.69 15.36
CA GLY A 362 2.98 35.68 16.72
C GLY A 362 1.45 35.55 16.79
N ALA A 363 0.76 35.55 15.64
CA ALA A 363 -0.69 35.49 15.60
C ALA A 363 -1.20 34.08 15.98
N THR A 364 -2.31 34.04 16.72
CA THR A 364 -3.15 32.84 16.88
C THR A 364 -4.33 32.93 15.91
N PRO A 365 -4.30 32.22 14.76
CA PRO A 365 -5.35 32.34 13.76
C PRO A 365 -6.68 31.82 14.31
N VAL A 366 -7.74 32.62 14.16
CA VAL A 366 -9.10 32.16 14.43
C VAL A 366 -9.56 31.39 13.20
N ILE A 367 -9.72 30.08 13.36
CA ILE A 367 -10.17 29.19 12.30
C ILE A 367 -11.69 29.27 12.21
N GLU A 368 -12.21 29.91 11.16
CA GLU A 368 -13.65 29.88 10.86
C GLU A 368 -14.08 28.47 10.42
N LYS A 369 -15.20 27.98 10.96
CA LYS A 369 -15.77 26.71 10.56
C LYS A 369 -16.29 26.81 9.12
N SER A 370 -15.73 26.01 8.22
CA SER A 370 -16.22 25.94 6.84
C SER A 370 -17.54 25.15 6.79
N ARG A 371 -18.55 25.71 6.12
CA ARG A 371 -19.79 24.99 5.79
C ARG A 371 -19.52 24.09 4.58
N VAL A 372 -19.75 22.80 4.73
CA VAL A 372 -19.44 21.77 3.73
C VAL A 372 -20.74 21.18 3.21
N ARG A 373 -20.92 21.18 1.88
CA ARG A 373 -22.06 20.52 1.24
C ARG A 373 -21.91 19.00 1.29
N ILE A 374 -23.01 18.31 1.57
CA ILE A 374 -23.03 16.85 1.70
C ILE A 374 -23.99 16.25 0.69
N SER A 375 -23.52 15.19 0.03
CA SER A 375 -24.33 14.30 -0.77
C SER A 375 -24.87 13.17 0.11
N SER A 376 -26.18 12.96 0.07
CA SER A 376 -26.83 11.82 0.73
C SER A 376 -27.34 10.84 -0.32
N PRO A 377 -27.29 9.52 -0.06
CA PRO A 377 -27.93 8.56 -0.93
C PRO A 377 -29.44 8.85 -1.02
N GLN A 378 -30.04 8.51 -2.16
CA GLN A 378 -31.48 8.65 -2.35
C GLN A 378 -32.22 7.81 -1.29
N VAL A 379 -33.21 8.40 -0.63
CA VAL A 379 -34.06 7.66 0.31
C VAL A 379 -34.76 6.55 -0.47
N PRO A 380 -34.62 5.27 -0.07
CA PRO A 380 -35.27 4.18 -0.77
C PRO A 380 -36.79 4.37 -0.75
N VAL A 381 -37.46 4.09 -1.85
CA VAL A 381 -38.92 4.12 -1.93
C VAL A 381 -39.44 2.85 -1.26
N TYR A 382 -40.12 2.98 -0.12
CA TYR A 382 -40.79 1.87 0.57
C TYR A 382 -42.23 2.25 0.91
N ALA A 383 -43.09 1.23 1.05
CA ALA A 383 -44.45 1.45 1.56
C ALA A 383 -44.37 1.79 3.04
N ASP A 384 -44.65 3.05 3.36
CA ASP A 384 -44.66 3.52 4.74
C ASP A 384 -45.93 3.06 5.44
N PHE A 385 -45.76 2.30 6.53
CA PHE A 385 -46.85 1.86 7.39
C PHE A 385 -47.78 3.03 7.73
N ASP A 386 -47.25 4.19 8.09
CA ASP A 386 -48.03 5.35 8.56
C ASP A 386 -48.68 6.14 7.41
N SER A 387 -48.37 5.83 6.15
CA SER A 387 -48.96 6.48 4.98
C SER A 387 -50.32 5.92 4.55
N PHE A 388 -50.76 4.79 5.13
CA PHE A 388 -51.99 4.09 4.77
C PHE A 388 -53.09 4.31 5.80
N VAL A 389 -54.22 4.89 5.37
CA VAL A 389 -55.41 5.09 6.20
C VAL A 389 -56.42 3.97 5.95
N ASP A 390 -56.62 3.12 6.95
CA ASP A 390 -57.59 2.02 6.93
C ASP A 390 -58.72 2.26 7.95
N GLN A 391 -59.94 2.43 7.44
CA GLN A 391 -61.15 2.63 8.25
C GLN A 391 -62.03 1.37 8.33
N SER A 392 -61.56 0.20 7.89
CA SER A 392 -62.38 -1.01 7.87
C SER A 392 -62.85 -1.49 9.25
N ALA A 393 -62.21 -1.05 10.36
CA ALA A 393 -62.72 -1.29 11.72
C ALA A 393 -64.10 -0.67 11.98
N PHE A 394 -64.54 0.31 11.19
CA PHE A 394 -65.86 0.95 11.28
C PHE A 394 -66.93 0.31 10.40
N ASP A 395 -66.57 -0.63 9.53
CA ASP A 395 -67.55 -1.26 8.63
C ASP A 395 -68.52 -2.15 9.42
N GLU A 396 -69.82 -2.11 9.10
CA GLU A 396 -70.85 -2.92 9.77
C GLU A 396 -70.60 -4.44 9.68
N ILE A 397 -70.76 -5.15 10.79
CA ILE A 397 -70.59 -6.61 10.86
C ILE A 397 -71.91 -7.29 10.46
N LYS A 398 -72.13 -7.50 9.14
CA LYS A 398 -73.31 -8.27 8.66
C LYS A 398 -73.21 -9.75 9.05
N ASP A 399 -74.27 -10.31 9.64
CA ASP A 399 -74.30 -11.71 10.10
C ASP A 399 -74.09 -12.74 8.97
N THR A 400 -74.48 -12.42 7.73
CA THR A 400 -74.22 -13.29 6.56
C THR A 400 -72.74 -13.29 6.13
N ILE A 401 -72.02 -12.19 6.41
CA ILE A 401 -70.57 -12.09 6.20
C ILE A 401 -69.85 -12.77 7.38
N SER A 402 -70.43 -12.80 8.58
CA SER A 402 -69.89 -13.54 9.73
C SER A 402 -69.74 -15.04 9.46
N ALA A 403 -70.63 -15.64 8.65
CA ALA A 403 -70.54 -17.05 8.22
C ALA A 403 -69.46 -17.31 7.14
N LYS A 404 -69.19 -16.34 6.26
CA LYS A 404 -68.07 -16.41 5.29
C LYS A 404 -66.73 -16.09 5.95
N LEU A 405 -66.71 -15.09 6.83
CA LEU A 405 -65.58 -14.75 7.70
C LEU A 405 -65.26 -15.92 8.61
N SER A 406 -66.22 -16.63 9.22
CA SER A 406 -65.96 -17.79 10.08
C SER A 406 -65.40 -18.98 9.31
N ASN A 407 -65.88 -19.24 8.09
CA ASN A 407 -65.39 -20.35 7.26
C ASN A 407 -63.99 -20.07 6.66
N ALA A 408 -63.68 -18.82 6.32
CA ALA A 408 -62.31 -18.41 5.96
C ALA A 408 -61.39 -18.26 7.20
N PHE A 409 -61.90 -17.77 8.34
CA PHE A 409 -61.19 -17.67 9.62
C PHE A 409 -60.77 -19.02 10.16
N SER A 410 -61.67 -20.01 10.13
CA SER A 410 -61.41 -21.30 10.77
C SER A 410 -60.31 -22.10 10.04
N ALA A 411 -60.04 -21.77 8.78
CA ALA A 411 -58.96 -22.35 7.98
C ALA A 411 -57.62 -21.59 8.13
N THR A 412 -57.62 -20.32 8.54
CA THR A 412 -56.42 -19.45 8.51
C THR A 412 -55.98 -18.90 9.88
N PHE A 413 -56.83 -18.84 10.90
CA PHE A 413 -56.56 -18.17 12.19
C PHE A 413 -56.91 -19.04 13.43
N SER A 414 -57.05 -20.37 13.29
CA SER A 414 -57.58 -21.26 14.33
C SER A 414 -56.61 -21.63 15.48
N THR A 415 -55.46 -20.99 15.57
CA THR A 415 -54.40 -21.33 16.53
C THR A 415 -53.68 -20.06 16.98
N TYR A 416 -54.33 -19.23 17.79
CA TYR A 416 -53.57 -18.32 18.65
C TYR A 416 -53.17 -19.09 19.91
N THR A 417 -51.86 -19.23 20.15
CA THR A 417 -51.31 -19.75 21.39
C THR A 417 -50.76 -18.58 22.19
N ARG A 418 -51.48 -18.20 23.25
CA ARG A 418 -51.10 -17.09 24.11
C ARG A 418 -49.79 -17.43 24.84
N PRO A 419 -48.70 -16.64 24.65
CA PRO A 419 -47.47 -16.84 25.41
C PRO A 419 -47.73 -16.65 26.91
N ASP A 420 -46.97 -17.38 27.74
CA ASP A 420 -46.97 -17.15 29.18
C ASP A 420 -46.37 -15.77 29.50
N PRO A 421 -46.77 -15.13 30.61
CA PRO A 421 -46.11 -13.93 31.12
C PRO A 421 -44.60 -14.16 31.30
N GLN A 422 -43.77 -13.45 30.56
CA GLN A 422 -42.32 -13.67 30.53
C GLN A 422 -41.53 -12.40 30.23
N SER A 423 -40.25 -12.38 30.61
CA SER A 423 -39.34 -11.26 30.33
C SER A 423 -37.89 -11.70 30.09
N GLY A 424 -37.07 -10.83 29.49
CA GLY A 424 -35.64 -11.10 29.32
C GLY A 424 -35.35 -12.11 28.22
N ARG A 425 -34.53 -13.11 28.56
CA ARG A 425 -34.03 -14.12 27.61
C ARG A 425 -35.16 -14.92 26.93
N ASP A 426 -36.21 -15.26 27.67
CA ASP A 426 -37.29 -16.12 27.15
C ASP A 426 -38.13 -15.39 26.09
N VAL A 427 -38.36 -14.08 26.29
CA VAL A 427 -38.95 -13.20 25.27
C VAL A 427 -38.07 -13.15 24.02
N MET A 428 -36.76 -12.96 24.19
CA MET A 428 -35.83 -12.91 23.06
C MET A 428 -35.81 -14.23 22.26
N ALA A 429 -35.92 -15.38 22.93
CA ALA A 429 -35.99 -16.68 22.26
C ALA A 429 -37.26 -16.82 21.40
N VAL A 430 -38.42 -16.41 21.94
CA VAL A 430 -39.68 -16.41 21.19
C VAL A 430 -39.64 -15.44 20.02
N LEU A 431 -39.09 -14.23 20.22
CA LEU A 431 -38.95 -13.24 19.15
C LEU A 431 -38.00 -13.71 18.06
N ASN A 432 -36.86 -14.34 18.40
CA ASN A 432 -35.94 -14.86 17.41
C ASN A 432 -36.60 -15.92 16.52
N SER A 433 -37.33 -16.87 17.13
CA SER A 433 -38.11 -17.88 16.39
C SER A 433 -39.16 -17.23 15.47
N ALA A 434 -39.94 -16.29 16.01
CA ALA A 434 -41.02 -15.65 15.26
C ALA A 434 -40.51 -14.76 14.11
N LEU A 435 -39.34 -14.14 14.27
CA LEU A 435 -38.70 -13.35 13.22
C LEU A 435 -38.06 -14.24 12.15
N ASP A 436 -37.42 -15.35 12.53
CA ASP A 436 -36.84 -16.32 11.60
C ASP A 436 -37.92 -16.98 10.72
N HIS A 437 -39.10 -17.27 11.28
CA HIS A 437 -40.22 -17.84 10.53
C HIS A 437 -41.04 -16.81 9.74
N GLY A 438 -40.95 -15.53 10.11
CA GLY A 438 -41.77 -14.45 9.58
C GLY A 438 -43.07 -14.24 10.36
N LEU A 439 -43.34 -12.99 10.73
CA LEU A 439 -44.56 -12.58 11.43
C LEU A 439 -45.74 -12.49 10.45
N THR A 440 -46.92 -12.91 10.89
CA THR A 440 -48.17 -12.78 10.12
C THR A 440 -49.34 -12.48 11.04
N LEU A 441 -50.37 -11.80 10.57
CA LEU A 441 -51.64 -11.65 11.29
C LEU A 441 -52.31 -13.01 11.50
N GLY A 442 -52.13 -13.95 10.56
CA GLY A 442 -52.67 -15.32 10.59
C GLY A 442 -52.16 -16.21 11.72
N GLY A 443 -51.03 -15.86 12.34
CA GLY A 443 -50.39 -16.68 13.38
C GLY A 443 -49.14 -17.41 12.91
N GLY A 444 -49.08 -17.80 11.63
CA GLY A 444 -47.93 -18.48 11.05
C GLY A 444 -47.57 -19.78 11.79
N ARG A 445 -46.28 -20.12 11.79
CA ARG A 445 -45.75 -21.32 12.47
C ARG A 445 -45.76 -21.20 13.98
N ASP A 446 -45.54 -19.99 14.50
CA ASP A 446 -45.44 -19.74 15.95
C ASP A 446 -46.79 -19.45 16.61
N HIS A 447 -47.89 -19.46 15.84
CA HIS A 447 -49.25 -19.35 16.35
C HIS A 447 -49.50 -18.06 17.16
N LEU A 448 -48.86 -16.94 16.81
CA LEU A 448 -48.97 -15.65 17.53
C LEU A 448 -50.10 -14.76 16.99
N GLY A 449 -49.97 -14.28 15.75
CA GLY A 449 -51.09 -13.69 15.00
C GLY A 449 -51.66 -12.39 15.57
N PHE A 450 -52.83 -11.99 15.05
CA PHE A 450 -53.51 -10.75 15.44
C PHE A 450 -53.67 -10.60 16.95
N CYS A 451 -54.08 -11.68 17.65
CA CYS A 451 -54.33 -11.61 19.09
C CYS A 451 -53.05 -11.30 19.88
N PHE A 452 -51.90 -11.85 19.48
CA PHE A 452 -50.61 -11.50 20.08
C PHE A 452 -50.31 -10.01 19.97
N PHE A 453 -50.39 -9.43 18.77
CA PHE A 453 -50.16 -8.00 18.56
C PHE A 453 -51.18 -7.15 19.32
N TYR A 454 -52.45 -7.57 19.32
CA TYR A 454 -53.51 -6.88 20.04
C TYR A 454 -53.29 -6.88 21.55
N GLU A 455 -52.87 -8.00 22.14
CA GLU A 455 -52.61 -8.10 23.58
C GLU A 455 -51.35 -7.31 24.00
N LEU A 456 -50.33 -7.24 23.13
CA LEU A 456 -49.17 -6.36 23.32
C LEU A 456 -49.58 -4.88 23.28
N LEU A 457 -50.34 -4.48 22.26
CA LEU A 457 -50.81 -3.10 22.09
C LEU A 457 -51.83 -2.68 23.16
N THR A 458 -52.54 -3.62 23.78
CA THR A 458 -53.39 -3.33 24.94
C THR A 458 -52.64 -3.45 26.28
N GLU A 459 -51.38 -3.89 26.24
CA GLU A 459 -50.58 -4.46 27.34
C GLU A 459 -51.42 -5.34 28.30
N THR A 460 -52.26 -6.17 27.71
CA THR A 460 -52.92 -7.26 28.44
C THR A 460 -52.03 -8.50 28.54
N LEU A 461 -50.97 -8.55 27.73
CA LEU A 461 -49.91 -9.55 27.78
C LEU A 461 -48.62 -8.97 28.39
N GLU A 462 -48.13 -9.61 29.45
CA GLU A 462 -46.85 -9.29 30.10
C GLU A 462 -45.69 -9.95 29.33
N PHE A 463 -45.21 -9.27 28.30
CA PHE A 463 -44.15 -9.78 27.42
C PHE A 463 -43.14 -8.65 27.14
N ARG A 464 -42.02 -8.67 27.85
CA ARG A 464 -41.06 -7.55 27.90
C ARG A 464 -39.62 -8.00 27.67
N ILE A 465 -38.87 -7.31 26.82
CA ILE A 465 -37.44 -7.63 26.62
C ILE A 465 -36.65 -7.26 27.87
N LEU A 466 -36.78 -6.02 28.35
CA LEU A 466 -36.27 -5.56 29.65
C LEU A 466 -37.43 -5.31 30.62
N SER A 467 -37.16 -5.33 31.93
CA SER A 467 -38.19 -5.17 32.96
C SER A 467 -38.97 -3.84 32.85
N LEU A 468 -38.31 -2.78 32.37
CA LEU A 468 -38.89 -1.45 32.18
C LEU A 468 -39.52 -1.24 30.80
N ASP A 469 -39.40 -2.20 29.89
CA ASP A 469 -39.95 -2.05 28.54
C ASP A 469 -41.48 -2.11 28.56
N SER A 470 -42.08 -1.35 27.64
CA SER A 470 -43.52 -1.35 27.40
C SER A 470 -43.87 -2.40 26.35
N PRO A 471 -44.78 -3.36 26.66
CA PRO A 471 -45.29 -4.29 25.65
C PRO A 471 -45.98 -3.56 24.48
N PHE A 472 -46.52 -2.36 24.71
CA PHE A 472 -47.11 -1.53 23.66
C PHE A 472 -46.05 -1.10 22.63
N HIS A 473 -44.90 -0.57 23.06
CA HIS A 473 -43.83 -0.18 22.13
C HIS A 473 -43.29 -1.39 21.36
N LEU A 474 -43.14 -2.54 22.02
CA LEU A 474 -42.76 -3.78 21.35
C LEU A 474 -43.81 -4.19 20.30
N GLY A 475 -45.10 -4.17 20.65
CA GLY A 475 -46.19 -4.42 19.71
C GLY A 475 -46.16 -3.46 18.50
N CYS A 476 -45.92 -2.17 18.73
CA CYS A 476 -45.79 -1.17 17.68
C CYS A 476 -44.62 -1.46 16.71
N MET A 477 -43.50 -1.99 17.22
CA MET A 477 -42.37 -2.41 16.40
C MET A 477 -42.70 -3.69 15.61
N LEU A 478 -43.24 -4.72 16.27
CA LEU A 478 -43.49 -6.01 15.63
C LEU A 478 -44.57 -5.95 14.56
N VAL A 479 -45.61 -5.12 14.74
CA VAL A 479 -46.64 -4.91 13.69
C VAL A 479 -46.01 -4.29 12.44
N ARG A 480 -45.02 -3.39 12.57
CA ARG A 480 -44.30 -2.79 11.44
C ARG A 480 -43.35 -3.74 10.71
N LEU A 481 -43.12 -4.93 11.27
CA LEU A 481 -42.32 -6.00 10.65
C LEU A 481 -43.19 -7.03 9.92
N LEU A 482 -44.51 -6.85 9.87
CA LEU A 482 -45.39 -7.69 9.07
C LEU A 482 -45.13 -7.52 7.56
N PRO A 483 -45.41 -8.54 6.73
CA PRO A 483 -45.29 -8.47 5.28
C PRO A 483 -46.09 -7.30 4.69
N ILE A 484 -45.56 -6.68 3.64
CA ILE A 484 -46.15 -5.51 2.97
C ILE A 484 -47.60 -5.75 2.53
N ASP A 485 -47.90 -6.95 2.02
CA ASP A 485 -49.23 -7.34 1.58
C ASP A 485 -50.27 -7.32 2.71
N GLU A 486 -49.85 -7.59 3.95
CA GLU A 486 -50.71 -7.51 5.14
C GLU A 486 -50.77 -6.10 5.72
N LEU A 487 -49.68 -5.32 5.63
CA LEU A 487 -49.64 -3.93 6.08
C LEU A 487 -50.57 -3.03 5.26
N GLU A 488 -50.67 -3.28 3.96
CA GLU A 488 -51.55 -2.56 3.03
C GLU A 488 -52.95 -3.17 2.91
N ALA A 489 -53.17 -4.37 3.47
CA ALA A 489 -54.47 -5.02 3.42
C ALA A 489 -55.53 -4.21 4.18
N ARG A 490 -56.57 -3.78 3.47
CA ARG A 490 -57.79 -3.24 4.08
C ARG A 490 -58.51 -4.35 4.82
N SER A 491 -58.27 -4.43 6.12
CA SER A 491 -58.79 -5.51 6.95
C SER A 491 -59.15 -4.98 8.32
N ARG A 492 -60.21 -5.54 8.92
CA ARG A 492 -60.61 -5.18 10.28
C ARG A 492 -59.50 -5.43 11.30
N PHE A 493 -58.69 -6.45 11.08
CA PHE A 493 -57.55 -6.76 11.93
C PHE A 493 -56.52 -5.64 11.90
N MET A 494 -55.98 -5.34 10.72
CA MET A 494 -54.95 -4.31 10.57
C MET A 494 -55.49 -2.93 10.95
N SER A 495 -56.71 -2.57 10.52
CA SER A 495 -57.39 -1.33 10.92
C SER A 495 -57.53 -1.20 12.44
N THR A 496 -57.87 -2.28 13.15
CA THR A 496 -57.95 -2.26 14.61
C THR A 496 -56.59 -2.04 15.27
N LEU A 497 -55.54 -2.74 14.83
CA LEU A 497 -54.18 -2.54 15.36
C LEU A 497 -53.70 -1.11 15.11
N ARG A 498 -53.89 -0.60 13.88
CA ARG A 498 -53.55 0.78 13.47
C ARG A 498 -54.25 1.83 14.35
N ILE A 499 -55.53 1.66 14.64
CA ILE A 499 -56.28 2.57 15.52
C ILE A 499 -55.66 2.58 16.92
N VAL A 500 -55.38 1.42 17.51
CA VAL A 500 -54.81 1.35 18.87
C VAL A 500 -53.39 1.93 18.92
N MET A 501 -52.57 1.67 17.89
CA MET A 501 -51.21 2.21 17.77
C MET A 501 -51.20 3.73 17.67
N ASN A 502 -52.07 4.30 16.83
CA ASN A 502 -52.13 5.74 16.62
C ASN A 502 -52.87 6.49 17.74
N ASN A 503 -53.67 5.78 18.54
CA ASN A 503 -54.47 6.36 19.60
C ASN A 503 -54.20 5.65 20.94
N PRO A 504 -53.06 5.91 21.61
CA PRO A 504 -52.71 5.25 22.88
C PRO A 504 -53.78 5.42 23.97
N HIS A 505 -54.56 6.50 23.92
CA HIS A 505 -55.68 6.75 24.84
C HIS A 505 -56.83 5.74 24.67
N MET A 506 -56.98 5.12 23.51
CA MET A 506 -57.99 4.08 23.25
C MET A 506 -57.66 2.77 23.93
N ARG A 507 -56.38 2.53 24.22
CA ARG A 507 -55.86 1.29 24.77
C ARG A 507 -56.62 0.75 25.99
N VAL A 508 -56.96 1.64 26.93
CA VAL A 508 -57.65 1.29 28.18
C VAL A 508 -59.14 0.99 27.96
N LYS A 509 -59.72 1.49 26.87
CA LYS A 509 -61.13 1.29 26.48
C LYS A 509 -61.34 0.02 25.67
N MET A 510 -60.27 -0.49 25.03
CA MET A 510 -60.35 -1.67 24.18
C MET A 510 -60.70 -2.93 25.00
N PRO A 511 -61.54 -3.83 24.48
CA PRO A 511 -61.92 -5.06 25.16
C PRO A 511 -60.72 -5.98 25.37
N LYS A 512 -60.67 -6.70 26.50
CA LYS A 512 -59.66 -7.72 26.73
C LYS A 512 -60.00 -8.99 25.94
N TYR A 513 -58.97 -9.69 25.46
CA TYR A 513 -59.13 -11.01 24.85
C TYR A 513 -59.59 -12.01 25.92
N ASP A 514 -60.81 -12.54 25.78
CA ASP A 514 -61.34 -13.60 26.64
C ASP A 514 -60.92 -14.96 26.06
N GLY A 515 -59.70 -15.41 26.41
CA GLY A 515 -59.13 -16.69 25.99
C GLY A 515 -59.86 -17.94 26.53
N SER A 516 -61.18 -17.89 26.72
CA SER A 516 -61.97 -19.03 27.17
C SER A 516 -61.80 -20.20 26.20
N ARG A 517 -61.21 -21.30 26.69
CA ARG A 517 -61.08 -22.57 25.97
C ARG A 517 -62.41 -22.94 25.33
N ARG A 518 -62.39 -23.26 24.04
CA ARG A 518 -63.53 -23.82 23.30
C ARG A 518 -64.06 -25.05 24.05
N THR A 519 -65.20 -24.94 24.71
CA THR A 519 -65.97 -26.09 25.17
C THR A 519 -66.64 -26.75 23.97
N ILE A 520 -66.84 -28.07 24.01
CA ILE A 520 -67.44 -28.86 22.92
C ILE A 520 -68.80 -28.28 22.45
N SER A 521 -69.53 -27.54 23.29
CA SER A 521 -70.77 -26.87 22.90
C SER A 521 -70.59 -25.64 21.99
N SER A 522 -69.39 -25.01 21.94
CA SER A 522 -69.13 -23.86 21.07
C SER A 522 -68.89 -24.25 19.60
N MET A 523 -68.70 -25.54 19.31
CA MET A 523 -68.48 -26.06 17.96
C MET A 523 -69.75 -26.15 17.10
N LEU A 524 -70.95 -26.04 17.71
CA LEU A 524 -72.23 -26.22 17.02
C LEU A 524 -72.97 -24.90 16.71
N GLY A 525 -72.31 -23.73 16.87
CA GLY A 525 -72.88 -22.45 16.47
C GLY A 525 -72.40 -21.19 17.21
N GLY A 526 -71.33 -21.27 18.01
CA GLY A 526 -70.76 -20.09 18.70
C GLY A 526 -69.68 -19.40 17.88
N SER A 527 -69.66 -18.07 17.82
CA SER A 527 -68.59 -17.29 17.18
C SER A 527 -67.26 -17.47 17.91
N ASP A 528 -66.16 -17.64 17.16
CA ASP A 528 -64.78 -17.73 17.67
C ASP A 528 -64.41 -16.56 18.61
N PRO A 529 -63.61 -16.76 19.69
CA PRO A 529 -63.23 -15.69 20.63
C PRO A 529 -62.63 -14.45 19.95
N THR A 530 -61.85 -14.63 18.88
CA THR A 530 -61.29 -13.52 18.10
C THR A 530 -62.38 -12.72 17.38
N THR A 531 -63.41 -13.39 16.87
CA THR A 531 -64.57 -12.73 16.23
C THR A 531 -65.39 -11.96 17.25
N HIS A 532 -65.56 -12.52 18.46
CA HIS A 532 -66.23 -11.85 19.57
C HIS A 532 -65.46 -10.62 20.05
N LEU A 533 -64.13 -10.73 20.15
CA LEU A 533 -63.24 -9.61 20.44
C LEU A 533 -63.41 -8.49 19.40
N LEU A 534 -63.38 -8.81 18.11
CA LEU A 534 -63.57 -7.82 17.04
C LEU A 534 -64.96 -7.16 17.07
N LYS A 535 -66.03 -7.91 17.40
CA LYS A 535 -67.37 -7.34 17.59
C LYS A 535 -67.40 -6.32 18.73
N LYS A 536 -66.80 -6.66 19.89
CA LYS A 536 -66.68 -5.73 21.02
C LYS A 536 -65.80 -4.53 20.68
N ALA A 537 -64.68 -4.76 19.98
CA ALA A 537 -63.76 -3.71 19.57
C ALA A 537 -64.44 -2.73 18.58
N HIS A 538 -65.24 -3.25 17.65
CA HIS A 538 -66.02 -2.43 16.72
C HIS A 538 -67.01 -1.49 17.43
N VAL A 539 -67.70 -1.95 18.48
CA VAL A 539 -68.58 -1.10 19.30
C VAL A 539 -67.76 0.04 19.93
N VAL A 540 -66.65 -0.30 20.61
CA VAL A 540 -65.78 0.69 21.27
C VAL A 540 -65.21 1.71 20.27
N VAL A 541 -64.70 1.25 19.14
CA VAL A 541 -64.13 2.09 18.09
C VAL A 541 -65.20 3.01 17.49
N THR A 542 -66.42 2.52 17.26
CA THR A 542 -67.51 3.30 16.70
C THR A 542 -68.03 4.37 17.68
N GLU A 543 -68.20 4.02 18.96
CA GLU A 543 -68.61 4.97 20.01
C GLU A 543 -67.60 6.09 20.23
N ASN A 544 -66.31 5.80 20.02
CA ASN A 544 -65.22 6.76 20.20
C ASN A 544 -64.71 7.36 18.89
N ARG A 545 -65.43 7.20 17.77
CA ARG A 545 -65.02 7.71 16.45
C ARG A 545 -64.56 9.18 16.45
N PRO A 546 -65.22 10.13 17.17
CA PRO A 546 -64.79 11.52 17.19
C PRO A 546 -63.42 11.77 17.85
N SER A 547 -62.94 10.85 18.69
CA SER A 547 -61.63 10.97 19.37
C SER A 547 -60.52 10.17 18.69
N ILE A 548 -60.83 9.44 17.62
CA ILE A 548 -59.85 8.63 16.88
C ILE A 548 -59.16 9.51 15.83
N GLU A 549 -57.86 9.68 16.02
CA GLU A 549 -56.96 10.30 15.08
C GLU A 549 -56.43 9.24 14.11
N PHE A 550 -56.48 9.56 12.82
CA PHE A 550 -55.83 8.79 11.77
C PHE A 550 -54.52 9.46 11.39
N PRO A 551 -53.50 8.70 10.96
CA PRO A 551 -52.23 9.27 10.58
C PRO A 551 -52.45 10.21 9.39
N SER A 552 -51.91 11.43 9.51
CA SER A 552 -51.89 12.40 8.42
C SER A 552 -50.44 12.63 7.98
N ARG A 553 -50.20 12.65 6.66
CA ARG A 553 -48.89 13.02 6.11
C ARG A 553 -48.45 14.44 6.46
N THR A 554 -49.36 15.27 6.96
CA THR A 554 -49.08 16.63 7.45
C THR A 554 -48.83 16.71 8.95
N ASP A 555 -48.88 15.59 9.67
CA ASP A 555 -48.64 15.58 11.12
C ASP A 555 -47.15 15.79 11.41
N ALA A 556 -46.83 16.81 12.21
CA ALA A 556 -45.45 17.18 12.54
C ALA A 556 -44.67 16.05 13.25
N LYS A 557 -45.37 15.06 13.80
CA LYS A 557 -44.80 13.88 14.48
C LYS A 557 -44.21 12.84 13.52
N LEU A 558 -44.58 12.87 12.24
CA LEU A 558 -44.13 11.93 11.20
C LEU A 558 -43.14 12.57 10.22
N GLN A 559 -42.46 13.66 10.61
CA GLN A 559 -41.43 14.26 9.75
C GLN A 559 -40.37 13.22 9.40
N VAL A 560 -40.36 12.82 8.13
CA VAL A 560 -39.30 11.98 7.55
C VAL A 560 -37.99 12.72 7.75
N TYR A 561 -37.01 12.05 8.34
CA TYR A 561 -35.67 12.62 8.46
C TYR A 561 -35.15 12.98 7.07
N CYS A 562 -34.95 14.27 6.84
CA CYS A 562 -34.23 14.77 5.67
C CYS A 562 -32.81 15.11 6.13
N PRO A 563 -31.77 14.47 5.58
CA PRO A 563 -30.41 14.85 5.90
C PRO A 563 -30.16 16.31 5.49
N PRO A 564 -29.36 17.07 6.25
CA PRO A 564 -29.05 18.45 5.90
C PRO A 564 -28.17 18.51 4.65
N ASP A 565 -28.41 19.50 3.79
CA ASP A 565 -27.61 19.74 2.58
C ASP A 565 -26.19 20.25 2.90
N GLU A 566 -26.02 20.88 4.07
CA GLU A 566 -24.77 21.47 4.55
C GLU A 566 -24.51 21.10 6.02
N LEU A 567 -23.25 20.79 6.35
CA LEU A 567 -22.78 20.63 7.73
C LEU A 567 -21.64 21.61 8.03
N GLU A 568 -21.40 21.83 9.32
CA GLU A 568 -20.19 22.49 9.83
C GLU A 568 -19.32 21.44 10.53
N PRO A 569 -18.61 20.58 9.76
CA PRO A 569 -17.77 19.55 10.33
C PRO A 569 -16.56 20.15 11.05
N ASP A 570 -16.17 19.54 12.16
CA ASP A 570 -14.87 19.79 12.75
C ASP A 570 -13.79 19.07 11.92
N VAL A 571 -13.03 19.85 11.14
CA VAL A 571 -11.94 19.35 10.29
C VAL A 571 -10.56 19.54 10.93
N SER A 572 -10.48 19.90 12.22
CA SER A 572 -9.21 20.14 12.93
C SER A 572 -8.25 18.94 12.85
N THR A 573 -8.76 17.72 13.04
CA THR A 573 -7.96 16.49 12.93
C THR A 573 -7.46 16.27 11.49
N LEU A 574 -8.29 16.53 10.48
CA LEU A 574 -7.90 16.40 9.07
C LEU A 574 -6.91 17.48 8.65
N ALA A 575 -7.03 18.69 9.17
CA ALA A 575 -6.05 19.74 8.91
C ALA A 575 -4.70 19.45 9.57
N THR A 576 -4.70 18.80 10.74
CA THR A 576 -3.45 18.31 11.35
C THR A 576 -2.75 17.32 10.42
N ASP A 577 -3.51 16.44 9.76
CA ASP A 577 -2.99 15.55 8.71
C ASP A 577 -2.38 16.34 7.53
N VAL A 578 -3.00 17.44 7.10
CA VAL A 578 -2.52 18.32 6.01
C VAL A 578 -1.23 19.06 6.41
N PHE A 579 -1.16 19.62 7.63
CA PHE A 579 0.05 20.26 8.15
C PHE A 579 1.23 19.29 8.20
N ALA A 580 0.99 18.06 8.67
CA ALA A 580 1.99 17.01 8.70
C ALA A 580 2.47 16.62 7.28
N ASP A 581 1.55 16.52 6.31
CA ASP A 581 1.91 16.27 4.90
C ASP A 581 2.77 17.42 4.32
N ALA A 582 2.56 18.66 4.77
CA ALA A 582 3.37 19.81 4.38
C ALA A 582 4.72 19.91 5.14
N ASN A 583 5.08 18.95 6.00
CA ASN A 583 6.23 19.00 6.92
C ASN A 583 6.23 20.25 7.83
N ILE A 584 5.05 20.86 8.07
CA ILE A 584 4.90 22.01 8.96
C ILE A 584 4.69 21.46 10.38
N PHE A 585 5.77 21.43 11.17
CA PHE A 585 5.71 20.98 12.55
C PHE A 585 5.09 22.08 13.43
N LEU A 586 3.79 22.00 13.71
CA LEU A 586 3.09 22.95 14.59
C LEU A 586 3.40 22.77 16.10
N GLY A 587 4.46 22.03 16.43
CA GLY A 587 4.71 21.57 17.80
C GLY A 587 3.76 20.43 18.22
N PRO A 588 3.99 19.82 19.39
CA PRO A 588 3.09 18.78 19.89
C PRO A 588 1.69 19.38 20.11
N PRO A 589 0.61 18.74 19.62
CA PRO A 589 -0.74 19.19 19.94
C PRO A 589 -0.94 19.15 21.46
N LYS A 590 -1.62 20.17 21.98
CA LYS A 590 -1.88 20.35 23.43
C LYS A 590 -2.64 19.17 24.06
N ASP A 591 -3.23 18.30 23.25
CA ASP A 591 -4.11 17.22 23.67
C ASP A 591 -3.46 15.82 23.63
N GLY A 592 -2.13 15.73 23.48
CA GLY A 592 -1.42 14.45 23.58
C GLY A 592 -1.66 13.47 22.41
N VAL A 593 -2.35 13.90 21.35
CA VAL A 593 -2.48 13.13 20.11
C VAL A 593 -1.20 13.33 19.29
N THR A 594 -0.13 12.60 19.62
CA THR A 594 1.02 12.50 18.72
C THR A 594 0.53 11.96 17.37
N CYS A 595 0.46 12.83 16.35
CA CYS A 595 0.26 12.42 14.96
C CYS A 595 1.49 11.58 14.58
N GLY A 596 1.38 10.25 14.71
CA GLY A 596 2.39 9.28 14.30
C GLY A 596 2.48 9.17 12.77
N LYS A 597 2.53 10.28 12.05
CA LYS A 597 2.87 10.28 10.63
C LYS A 597 4.38 10.28 10.51
N LEU A 598 4.93 9.31 9.78
CA LEU A 598 6.34 9.31 9.44
C LEU A 598 6.65 10.54 8.58
N PRO A 599 7.75 11.26 8.84
CA PRO A 599 8.19 12.33 7.96
C PRO A 599 8.38 11.77 6.55
N ARG A 600 7.71 12.40 5.57
CA ARG A 600 7.83 12.04 4.16
C ARG A 600 8.60 13.12 3.43
N VAL A 601 9.45 12.70 2.51
CA VAL A 601 9.97 13.60 1.49
C VAL A 601 8.82 13.83 0.52
N THR A 602 8.09 14.92 0.69
CA THR A 602 6.89 15.25 -0.09
C THR A 602 7.20 15.92 -1.41
N ASP A 603 8.44 16.39 -1.58
CA ASP A 603 8.95 16.95 -2.83
C ASP A 603 10.35 16.37 -3.11
N PHE A 604 10.42 15.48 -4.11
CA PHE A 604 11.68 14.93 -4.62
C PHE A 604 12.34 15.85 -5.66
N GLY A 605 11.58 16.80 -6.24
CA GLY A 605 12.08 17.82 -7.17
C GLY A 605 12.74 18.99 -6.45
N CYS A 606 12.42 19.18 -5.17
CA CYS A 606 12.99 20.09 -4.16
C CYS A 606 14.03 21.04 -4.74
N GLU A 607 13.57 22.17 -5.28
CA GLU A 607 14.46 23.21 -5.80
C GLU A 607 15.37 23.76 -4.69
N VAL A 608 14.87 23.79 -3.45
CA VAL A 608 15.60 24.28 -2.26
C VAL A 608 15.26 23.45 -1.03
N ARG A 609 16.30 23.04 -0.28
CA ARG A 609 16.17 22.43 1.05
C ARG A 609 16.95 23.24 2.08
N GLU A 610 16.26 23.75 3.10
CA GLU A 610 16.92 24.38 4.24
C GLU A 610 17.53 23.31 5.15
N MET A 611 18.83 23.42 5.38
CA MET A 611 19.56 22.58 6.34
C MET A 611 19.99 23.44 7.52
N PHE A 612 19.76 22.93 8.73
CA PHE A 612 20.12 23.63 9.96
C PHE A 612 21.25 22.90 10.67
N PRO A 613 22.21 23.63 11.26
CA PRO A 613 23.19 23.04 12.15
C PRO A 613 22.48 22.47 13.39
N THR A 614 22.99 21.35 13.90
CA THR A 614 22.46 20.72 15.11
C THR A 614 23.23 21.20 16.32
N SER A 615 22.57 21.65 17.38
CA SER A 615 23.19 22.09 18.64
C SER A 615 22.74 21.22 19.83
N ASN A 616 22.91 19.91 19.72
CA ASN A 616 22.50 18.96 20.75
C ASN A 616 23.74 18.34 21.45
N PRO A 617 23.89 18.47 22.78
CA PRO A 617 25.01 17.89 23.53
C PRO A 617 25.20 16.38 23.33
N SER A 618 24.12 15.62 23.15
CA SER A 618 24.17 14.18 22.91
C SER A 618 24.74 13.85 21.53
N LEU A 619 24.47 14.69 20.51
CA LEU A 619 25.06 14.55 19.18
C LEU A 619 26.54 14.91 19.19
N ALA A 620 26.91 15.97 19.90
CA ALA A 620 28.30 16.37 20.12
C ALA A 620 29.11 15.27 20.85
N ALA A 621 28.55 14.70 21.92
CA ALA A 621 29.17 13.62 22.67
C ALA A 621 29.35 12.33 21.83
N ALA A 622 28.42 12.06 20.91
CA ALA A 622 28.52 10.96 19.96
C ALA A 622 29.42 11.26 18.75
N GLY A 623 29.93 12.50 18.61
CA GLY A 623 30.76 12.93 17.49
C GLY A 623 30.03 12.92 16.15
N ILE A 624 28.73 13.22 16.16
CA ILE A 624 27.85 13.25 14.97
C ILE A 624 27.12 14.60 14.84
N GLU A 625 27.65 15.64 15.47
CA GLU A 625 27.11 16.99 15.38
C GLU A 625 27.35 17.58 13.98
N VAL A 626 26.30 18.15 13.40
CA VAL A 626 26.35 18.90 12.15
C VAL A 626 26.59 20.38 12.48
N THR A 627 27.82 20.85 12.28
CA THR A 627 28.25 22.24 12.56
C THR A 627 27.84 23.21 11.45
N PRO A 628 27.72 24.52 11.72
CA PRO A 628 27.45 25.52 10.68
C PRO A 628 28.45 25.47 9.52
N GLU A 629 29.73 25.19 9.81
CA GLU A 629 30.79 25.04 8.83
C GLU A 629 30.55 23.80 7.95
N SER A 630 30.13 22.68 8.54
CA SER A 630 29.81 21.46 7.78
C SER A 630 28.62 21.67 6.84
N VAL A 631 27.57 22.38 7.28
CA VAL A 631 26.42 22.74 6.44
C VAL A 631 26.86 23.63 5.29
N ALA A 632 27.68 24.66 5.57
CA ALA A 632 28.20 25.56 4.55
C ALA A 632 29.11 24.83 3.53
N CYS A 633 29.94 23.89 4.00
CA CYS A 633 30.80 23.07 3.16
C CYS A 633 29.96 22.15 2.26
N PHE A 634 29.00 21.42 2.83
CA PHE A 634 28.10 20.53 2.09
C PHE A 634 27.30 21.29 1.01
N ALA A 635 26.78 22.47 1.34
CA ALA A 635 25.98 23.28 0.44
C ALA A 635 26.77 23.96 -0.70
N LYS A 636 28.07 24.20 -0.52
CA LYS A 636 28.88 24.96 -1.49
C LYS A 636 29.92 24.11 -2.22
N ALA A 637 30.69 23.32 -1.48
CA ALA A 637 31.84 22.59 -2.00
C ALA A 637 32.05 21.29 -1.18
N PRO A 638 31.20 20.26 -1.36
CA PRO A 638 31.24 19.05 -0.53
C PRO A 638 32.56 18.27 -0.62
N MET A 639 33.35 18.46 -1.68
CA MET A 639 34.67 17.83 -1.86
C MET A 639 35.83 18.63 -1.27
N ASP A 640 35.60 19.80 -0.65
CA ASP A 640 36.67 20.57 0.00
C ASP A 640 37.20 19.91 1.28
N GLY A 641 36.54 18.84 1.77
CA GLY A 641 37.07 17.97 2.82
C GLY A 641 38.32 17.18 2.43
N LEU A 642 38.73 17.17 1.15
CA LEU A 642 39.98 16.57 0.72
C LEU A 642 41.20 17.28 1.34
N GLN A 643 42.25 16.52 1.66
CA GLN A 643 43.49 17.08 2.19
C GLN A 643 44.16 18.02 1.16
N GLY A 644 44.05 19.34 1.40
CA GLY A 644 44.50 20.39 0.47
C GLY A 644 43.42 20.98 -0.43
N GLY A 645 42.15 20.55 -0.26
CA GLY A 645 40.98 21.05 -0.98
C GLY A 645 40.83 20.55 -2.42
N LEU A 646 39.63 20.64 -2.97
CA LEU A 646 39.37 20.31 -4.38
C LEU A 646 40.24 21.12 -5.38
N PRO A 647 40.56 22.41 -5.13
CA PRO A 647 41.39 23.22 -6.03
C PRO A 647 42.80 22.68 -6.28
N LYS A 648 43.31 21.80 -5.41
CA LYS A 648 44.59 21.10 -5.61
C LYS A 648 44.55 20.18 -6.83
N TYR A 649 43.39 19.59 -7.10
CA TYR A 649 43.22 18.55 -8.12
C TYR A 649 42.40 19.01 -9.32
N VAL A 650 41.51 19.99 -9.15
CA VAL A 650 40.60 20.48 -10.19
C VAL A 650 40.72 21.99 -10.33
N ALA A 651 40.87 22.46 -11.57
CA ALA A 651 40.78 23.87 -11.91
C ALA A 651 39.67 24.10 -12.93
N PHE A 652 38.88 25.16 -12.71
CA PHE A 652 37.86 25.60 -13.66
C PHE A 652 38.53 26.39 -14.79
N ARG A 653 38.26 26.01 -16.03
CA ARG A 653 38.87 26.60 -17.23
C ARG A 653 37.82 27.17 -18.16
N THR A 654 37.95 28.45 -18.50
CA THR A 654 37.10 29.11 -19.50
C THR A 654 37.40 28.60 -20.90
N ARG A 655 36.62 29.00 -21.91
CA ARG A 655 36.94 28.71 -23.32
C ARG A 655 38.31 29.26 -23.73
N GLN A 656 38.63 30.47 -23.28
CA GLN A 656 39.92 31.11 -23.56
C GLN A 656 41.08 30.33 -22.95
N ASP A 657 40.96 29.88 -21.70
CA ASP A 657 41.99 29.08 -21.04
C ASP A 657 42.23 27.72 -21.73
N ARG A 658 41.20 27.19 -22.40
CA ARG A 658 41.24 25.95 -23.19
C ARG A 658 41.73 26.16 -24.62
N SER A 659 42.27 27.34 -24.93
CA SER A 659 42.69 27.70 -26.31
C SER A 659 41.56 27.58 -27.34
N MET A 660 40.30 27.67 -26.91
CA MET A 660 39.14 27.73 -27.78
C MET A 660 38.78 29.19 -28.06
N GLY A 661 38.51 29.50 -29.33
CA GLY A 661 38.01 30.82 -29.70
C GLY A 661 36.69 31.16 -29.00
N ALA A 662 36.48 32.45 -28.74
CA ALA A 662 35.19 32.96 -28.30
C ALA A 662 34.12 32.61 -29.34
N ILE A 663 32.95 32.18 -28.87
CA ILE A 663 31.77 32.04 -29.72
C ILE A 663 31.33 33.44 -30.11
N ASP A 664 31.08 33.63 -31.40
CA ASP A 664 30.56 34.89 -31.94
C ASP A 664 29.14 35.15 -31.39
N GLU A 665 28.86 36.39 -31.01
CA GLU A 665 27.56 36.82 -30.50
C GLU A 665 26.56 37.10 -31.64
N THR A 666 27.01 37.01 -32.90
CA THR A 666 26.21 37.30 -34.09
C THR A 666 25.69 36.03 -34.78
N LEU A 667 24.49 36.12 -35.35
CA LEU A 667 23.92 35.05 -36.18
C LEU A 667 24.84 34.77 -37.39
N PRO A 668 25.17 33.49 -37.68
CA PRO A 668 26.07 33.14 -38.78
C PRO A 668 25.43 33.26 -40.17
N PHE A 669 24.18 33.69 -40.26
CA PHE A 669 23.44 33.87 -41.50
C PHE A 669 22.51 35.08 -41.42
N ASN A 670 22.23 35.68 -42.58
CA ASN A 670 21.27 36.77 -42.71
C ASN A 670 20.16 36.37 -43.69
N VAL A 671 18.95 36.19 -43.19
CA VAL A 671 17.76 35.85 -43.99
C VAL A 671 16.87 37.05 -44.29
N GLN A 672 17.20 38.24 -43.77
CA GLN A 672 16.39 39.46 -43.93
C GLN A 672 16.27 39.90 -45.41
N GLN A 673 17.16 39.42 -46.28
CA GLN A 673 17.11 39.70 -47.72
C GLN A 673 16.09 38.83 -48.47
N HIS A 674 15.50 37.80 -47.83
CA HIS A 674 14.56 36.90 -48.48
C HIS A 674 13.13 37.48 -48.47
N PRO A 675 12.36 37.43 -49.57
CA PRO A 675 11.00 37.99 -49.64
C PRO A 675 10.05 37.48 -48.55
N SER A 676 10.18 36.20 -48.16
CA SER A 676 9.37 35.60 -47.08
C SER A 676 9.75 36.07 -45.66
N ALA A 677 10.89 36.75 -45.49
CA ALA A 677 11.35 37.30 -44.20
C ALA A 677 10.81 38.71 -43.91
N ALA A 678 10.10 39.35 -44.86
CA ALA A 678 9.54 40.69 -44.73
C ALA A 678 8.24 40.77 -43.90
N SER A 679 7.78 39.64 -43.35
CA SER A 679 6.61 39.64 -42.48
C SER A 679 7.00 40.03 -41.05
N HIS A 680 6.11 40.75 -40.36
CA HIS A 680 6.32 41.14 -38.96
C HIS A 680 6.61 39.94 -38.03
N CYS A 681 6.02 38.77 -38.31
CA CYS A 681 6.33 37.55 -37.57
C CYS A 681 7.76 37.05 -37.82
N ALA A 682 8.23 37.10 -39.07
CA ALA A 682 9.59 36.69 -39.42
C ALA A 682 10.65 37.63 -38.83
N GLU A 683 10.41 38.94 -38.80
CA GLU A 683 11.29 39.91 -38.13
C GLU A 683 11.42 39.62 -36.63
N ARG A 684 10.30 39.38 -35.92
CA ARG A 684 10.32 39.04 -34.50
C ARG A 684 11.04 37.72 -34.21
N ILE A 685 10.87 36.71 -35.06
CA ILE A 685 11.61 35.44 -34.93
C ILE A 685 13.11 35.68 -35.15
N TYR A 686 13.48 36.49 -36.14
CA TYR A 686 14.88 36.81 -36.40
C TYR A 686 15.54 37.57 -35.25
N THR A 687 14.87 38.58 -34.67
CA THR A 687 15.37 39.29 -33.48
C THR A 687 15.55 38.36 -32.29
N ARG A 688 14.58 37.48 -32.04
CA ARG A 688 14.70 36.49 -30.95
C ARG A 688 15.87 35.54 -31.18
N LEU A 689 16.11 35.09 -32.41
CA LEU A 689 17.28 34.28 -32.73
C LEU A 689 18.59 35.03 -32.52
N GLN A 690 18.65 36.33 -32.78
CA GLN A 690 19.83 37.16 -32.47
C GLN A 690 20.06 37.24 -30.96
N ASP A 691 19.02 37.50 -30.19
CA ASP A 691 19.09 37.58 -28.72
C ASP A 691 19.48 36.23 -28.11
N ASP A 692 18.91 35.12 -28.59
CA ASP A 692 19.23 33.76 -28.14
C ASP A 692 20.69 33.39 -28.44
N VAL A 693 21.21 33.77 -29.62
CA VAL A 693 22.62 33.54 -30.00
C VAL A 693 23.57 34.38 -29.13
N ALA A 694 23.26 35.65 -28.90
CA ALA A 694 24.07 36.52 -28.05
C ALA A 694 24.09 36.02 -26.59
N LEU A 695 22.92 35.60 -26.06
CA LEU A 695 22.83 35.02 -24.73
C LEU A 695 23.63 33.72 -24.62
N TYR A 696 23.48 32.82 -25.59
CA TYR A 696 24.24 31.57 -25.64
C TYR A 696 25.75 31.80 -25.71
N ALA A 697 26.20 32.71 -26.58
CA ALA A 697 27.61 33.06 -26.73
C ALA A 697 28.17 33.63 -25.42
N LYS A 698 27.46 34.57 -24.77
CA LYS A 698 27.85 35.12 -23.47
C LYS A 698 27.93 34.05 -22.39
N MET A 699 26.92 33.18 -22.29
CA MET A 699 26.91 32.06 -21.35
C MET A 699 28.12 31.15 -21.59
N GLN A 700 28.32 30.65 -22.81
CA GLN A 700 29.41 29.73 -23.12
C GLN A 700 30.81 30.34 -23.02
N ASN A 701 30.97 31.62 -23.34
CA ASN A 701 32.26 32.31 -23.23
C ASN A 701 32.65 32.59 -21.77
N SER A 702 31.68 32.81 -20.89
CA SER A 702 31.90 33.01 -19.45
C SER A 702 31.87 31.72 -18.63
N ASP A 703 31.31 30.64 -19.18
CA ASP A 703 31.26 29.34 -18.53
C ASP A 703 32.66 28.72 -18.38
N ALA A 704 32.88 28.07 -17.24
CA ALA A 704 34.14 27.45 -16.89
C ALA A 704 33.91 25.98 -16.57
N VAL A 705 34.65 25.11 -17.26
CA VAL A 705 34.51 23.66 -17.12
C VAL A 705 35.58 23.14 -16.17
N PRO A 706 35.25 22.27 -15.20
CA PRO A 706 36.24 21.65 -14.33
C PRO A 706 37.17 20.72 -15.13
N LYS A 707 38.48 20.89 -14.97
CA LYS A 707 39.53 20.06 -15.57
C LYS A 707 40.51 19.61 -14.49
N LEU A 708 40.98 18.37 -14.58
CA LEU A 708 42.04 17.88 -13.71
C LEU A 708 43.33 18.67 -13.94
N VAL A 709 43.96 19.08 -12.86
CA VAL A 709 45.29 19.71 -12.89
C VAL A 709 46.26 18.72 -13.52
N THR A 710 47.11 19.17 -14.45
CA THR A 710 48.00 18.36 -15.33
C THR A 710 47.35 17.66 -16.52
N MET A 711 46.02 17.77 -16.68
CA MET A 711 45.30 17.27 -17.86
C MET A 711 44.60 18.41 -18.62
N PHE A 712 45.24 19.59 -18.69
CA PHE A 712 44.78 20.65 -19.58
C PHE A 712 45.12 20.32 -21.04
N ASP A 713 44.43 20.96 -21.98
CA ASP A 713 44.53 20.59 -23.40
C ASP A 713 45.98 20.72 -23.94
N ALA A 714 46.76 21.69 -23.43
CA ALA A 714 48.19 21.84 -23.76
C ALA A 714 49.08 20.73 -23.16
N GLU A 715 48.74 20.20 -21.99
CA GLU A 715 49.50 19.13 -21.31
C GLU A 715 49.15 17.77 -21.89
N VAL A 716 47.88 17.54 -22.24
CA VAL A 716 47.43 16.35 -22.97
C VAL A 716 48.12 16.25 -24.34
N HIS A 717 48.30 17.37 -25.04
CA HIS A 717 49.08 17.39 -26.27
C HIS A 717 50.55 17.00 -26.09
N GLN A 718 51.14 17.23 -24.91
CA GLN A 718 52.51 16.79 -24.59
C GLN A 718 52.61 15.28 -24.32
N MET A 719 51.49 14.60 -24.09
CA MET A 719 51.41 13.15 -23.86
C MET A 719 51.21 12.34 -25.15
N LEU A 720 51.01 13.01 -26.30
CA LEU A 720 50.81 12.37 -27.61
C LEU A 720 52.16 11.93 -28.22
N PRO A 721 52.19 10.84 -29.01
CA PRO A 721 53.39 10.05 -29.38
C PRO A 721 54.49 10.74 -30.23
N ASP A 722 54.44 12.05 -30.43
CA ASP A 722 55.38 12.81 -31.26
C ASP A 722 56.57 13.43 -30.49
N ASN A 723 56.67 13.22 -29.16
CA ASN A 723 57.61 13.82 -28.19
C ASN A 723 58.22 12.81 -27.16
N CYS A 724 58.98 11.80 -27.63
CA CYS A 724 59.46 10.61 -26.88
C CYS A 724 60.13 10.73 -25.48
N SER A 725 60.43 11.92 -24.92
CA SER A 725 61.00 12.04 -23.55
C SER A 725 60.21 12.95 -22.61
N ALA A 726 59.49 13.94 -23.14
CA ALA A 726 58.58 14.78 -22.37
C ALA A 726 57.23 14.07 -22.11
N GLU A 727 56.84 13.15 -23.00
CA GLU A 727 55.63 12.33 -22.90
C GLU A 727 55.57 11.53 -21.59
N ALA A 728 56.60 10.74 -21.29
CA ALA A 728 56.62 9.88 -20.12
C ALA A 728 56.54 10.69 -18.82
N ALA A 729 57.30 11.79 -18.73
CA ALA A 729 57.31 12.65 -17.55
C ALA A 729 55.99 13.44 -17.36
N ALA A 730 55.31 13.83 -18.44
CA ALA A 730 53.98 14.45 -18.34
C ALA A 730 52.92 13.43 -17.91
N ALA A 731 52.91 12.24 -18.53
CA ALA A 731 51.99 11.17 -18.18
C ALA A 731 52.19 10.66 -16.74
N ASP A 732 53.44 10.46 -16.30
CA ASP A 732 53.76 9.99 -14.94
C ASP A 732 53.30 10.99 -13.87
N ARG A 733 53.44 12.30 -14.13
CA ARG A 733 52.93 13.35 -13.22
C ARG A 733 51.42 13.32 -13.12
N SER A 734 50.72 13.15 -14.23
CA SER A 734 49.26 13.06 -14.24
C SER A 734 48.77 11.77 -13.57
N ILE A 735 49.43 10.64 -13.82
CA ILE A 735 49.14 9.38 -13.12
C ILE A 735 49.34 9.56 -11.61
N ALA A 736 50.42 10.21 -11.17
CA ALA A 736 50.67 10.45 -9.76
C ALA A 736 49.57 11.30 -9.10
N ILE A 737 49.16 12.41 -9.73
CA ILE A 737 48.10 13.28 -9.22
C ILE A 737 46.74 12.57 -9.19
N VAL A 738 46.40 11.82 -10.24
CA VAL A 738 45.15 11.05 -10.28
C VAL A 738 45.16 9.95 -9.22
N THR A 739 46.30 9.27 -9.02
CA THR A 739 46.44 8.24 -7.98
C THR A 739 46.30 8.85 -6.59
N GLU A 740 46.90 10.02 -6.35
CA GLU A 740 46.75 10.76 -5.09
C GLU A 740 45.30 11.22 -4.87
N LEU A 741 44.63 11.73 -5.90
CA LEU A 741 43.21 12.10 -5.84
C LEU A 741 42.33 10.89 -5.51
N ILE A 742 42.53 9.76 -6.19
CA ILE A 742 41.81 8.51 -5.90
C ILE A 742 42.03 8.08 -4.45
N ALA A 743 43.27 8.13 -3.95
CA ALA A 743 43.57 7.81 -2.56
C ALA A 743 42.86 8.77 -1.59
N GLY A 744 42.86 10.08 -1.87
CA GLY A 744 42.18 11.09 -1.07
C GLY A 744 40.66 10.92 -1.07
N LEU A 745 40.04 10.65 -2.21
CA LEU A 745 38.60 10.39 -2.33
C LEU A 745 38.19 9.12 -1.59
N ASN A 746 39.00 8.06 -1.69
CA ASN A 746 38.76 6.82 -0.93
C ASN A 746 38.87 7.03 0.58
N ALA A 747 39.82 7.87 1.03
CA ALA A 747 39.96 8.23 2.45
C ALA A 747 38.76 9.03 2.95
N LEU A 748 38.32 10.03 2.18
CA LEU A 748 37.12 10.84 2.50
C LEU A 748 35.87 9.95 2.56
N MET A 749 35.67 9.08 1.57
CA MET A 749 34.57 8.12 1.58
C MET A 749 34.61 7.18 2.80
N ALA A 750 35.80 6.75 3.23
CA ALA A 750 35.95 5.92 4.42
C ALA A 750 35.56 6.68 5.70
N GLU A 751 35.91 7.96 5.82
CA GLU A 751 35.53 8.83 6.92
C GLU A 751 34.01 9.04 6.97
N ASP A 752 33.38 9.35 5.83
CA ASP A 752 31.93 9.50 5.71
C ASP A 752 31.20 8.21 6.10
N ARG A 753 31.72 7.04 5.69
CA ARG A 753 31.16 5.75 6.09
C ARG A 753 31.24 5.53 7.60
N VAL A 754 32.32 5.97 8.27
CA VAL A 754 32.42 5.89 9.74
C VAL A 754 31.37 6.80 10.39
N TYR A 755 31.21 8.03 9.89
CA TYR A 755 30.19 8.96 10.37
C TYR A 755 28.79 8.37 10.22
N VAL A 756 28.41 7.91 9.02
CA VAL A 756 27.08 7.34 8.74
C VAL A 756 26.78 6.15 9.65
N ASN A 757 27.75 5.26 9.86
CA ASN A 757 27.54 4.11 10.77
C ASN A 757 27.31 4.54 12.22
N LYS A 758 28.06 5.54 12.72
CA LYS A 758 27.86 6.10 14.06
C LYS A 758 26.49 6.79 14.18
N ALA A 759 26.17 7.67 13.23
CA ALA A 759 24.92 8.42 13.20
C ALA A 759 23.70 7.49 13.15
N LEU A 760 23.76 6.45 12.31
CA LEU A 760 22.70 5.45 12.23
C LEU A 760 22.56 4.62 13.51
N SER A 761 23.65 4.28 14.19
CA SER A 761 23.57 3.56 15.47
C SER A 761 23.00 4.44 16.58
N PHE A 762 23.36 5.73 16.58
CA PHE A 762 22.81 6.71 17.50
C PHE A 762 21.32 6.92 17.26
N LEU A 763 20.90 7.10 16.00
CA LEU A 763 19.49 7.27 15.64
C LEU A 763 18.65 6.06 16.04
N ASP A 764 19.13 4.83 15.82
CA ASP A 764 18.44 3.63 16.30
C ASP A 764 18.30 3.64 17.82
N SER A 765 19.35 4.02 18.56
CA SER A 765 19.28 4.11 20.02
C SER A 765 18.29 5.18 20.46
N ALA A 766 18.40 6.40 19.91
CA ALA A 766 17.57 7.54 20.29
C ALA A 766 16.11 7.36 19.92
N ALA A 767 15.80 6.74 18.78
CA ALA A 767 14.43 6.45 18.37
C ALA A 767 13.76 5.37 19.24
N ASN A 768 14.55 4.49 19.86
CA ASN A 768 14.06 3.46 20.78
C ASN A 768 14.18 3.88 22.26
N ASP A 769 14.77 5.03 22.55
CA ASP A 769 14.89 5.58 23.90
C ASP A 769 13.57 6.28 24.28
N VAL A 770 12.60 5.50 24.72
CA VAL A 770 11.37 6.04 25.30
C VAL A 770 11.72 6.52 26.70
N ALA A 771 11.99 7.82 26.84
CA ALA A 771 12.15 8.43 28.15
C ALA A 771 10.92 8.09 28.99
N GLU A 772 11.10 7.33 30.08
CA GLU A 772 10.08 7.21 31.12
C GLU A 772 9.79 8.63 31.60
N GLY A 773 8.63 9.16 31.19
CA GLY A 773 8.28 10.54 31.47
C GLY A 773 8.32 10.79 32.98
N THR A 774 9.23 11.66 33.40
CA THR A 774 9.21 12.31 34.73
C THR A 774 8.12 13.38 34.80
N GLY A 775 6.96 13.08 34.22
CA GLY A 775 5.75 13.86 34.37
C GLY A 775 5.08 13.46 35.67
N ASN A 776 4.90 14.43 36.58
CA ASN A 776 4.09 14.33 37.78
C ASN A 776 2.90 13.37 37.58
N VAL A 777 2.98 12.19 38.21
CA VAL A 777 1.83 11.29 38.38
C VAL A 777 0.91 11.94 39.41
N GLY A 778 0.13 12.92 38.96
CA GLY A 778 -1.10 13.29 39.60
C GLY A 778 -2.08 12.14 39.42
N ALA A 779 -2.18 11.29 40.45
CA ALA A 779 -3.32 10.43 40.77
C ALA A 779 -4.08 9.84 39.57
N PHE A 780 -3.52 8.82 38.93
CA PHE A 780 -4.35 7.77 38.32
C PHE A 780 -3.85 6.43 38.87
N GLY A 781 -4.80 5.67 39.42
CA GLY A 781 -4.56 4.48 40.23
C GLY A 781 -3.76 3.40 39.49
N GLU A 782 -2.94 2.72 40.25
CA GLU A 782 -2.20 1.52 39.87
C GLU A 782 -3.15 0.46 39.29
N GLY A 783 -3.09 0.28 37.98
CA GLY A 783 -3.79 -0.79 37.29
C GLY A 783 -3.50 -0.71 35.80
N GLU A 784 -2.72 -1.67 35.30
CA GLU A 784 -2.48 -1.96 33.88
C GLU A 784 -1.36 -1.18 33.17
N ALA A 785 -0.13 -1.37 33.65
CA ALA A 785 1.06 -1.35 32.80
C ALA A 785 1.62 -2.77 32.66
N ARG A 786 1.03 -3.58 31.78
CA ARG A 786 1.69 -4.77 31.21
C ARG A 786 1.26 -4.96 29.76
N ALA A 787 2.26 -4.93 28.88
CA ALA A 787 2.28 -5.33 27.48
C ALA A 787 1.61 -4.39 26.47
N ARG A 788 2.42 -3.52 25.85
CA ARG A 788 2.43 -3.32 24.39
C ARG A 788 3.86 -3.34 23.90
#